data_AF-A0A9E0IMR5-F1
#
_entry.id   AF-A0A9E0IMR5-F1
#
_cell.length_a   1.000
_cell.length_b   1.000
_cell.length_c   1.000
_cell.angle_alpha   90.00
_cell.angle_beta   90.00
_cell.angle_gamma   90.00
#
_symmetry.space_group_name_H-M   'P 1'
#
loop_
_entity.id
_entity.type
_entity.pdbx_description
1 polymer ?
#
loop_
_entity_poly.entity_id
_entity_poly.type
_entity_poly.pdbx_seq_one_letter_code
_entity_poly.pdbx_strand_id
1 'polypeptide(L)'
;MTTARSTSTPGPGTPRAPRTLVLLAVLVLAGLAACKGKAPIAVLAETSTGTEKALASGDWAAAAVGAKFFLGDAVRTGDGQARLLLGKRAALRMSPHSLIRFGGKGGRSVDLALGEAVLETSGAYKLELGGASGSLNLTGQSGVKLVAGEQGTRFLLLLGAATLDDGSGSITNLEQGKSIVLQSLGKAVIEDIDAVLPDAAIADAAMDAPVDAVPAATATVTVTGRGATKQGALDKKPVKLPAGTSEQPEGTTVSFAGRASGSAVHQGVTVKAPSGSKLSVGGEPFLTVLAGRRVDVVAEPTGGQVTVPAGVIGFKDGKESGVSLDLRGKETRVVVTRGQVELVSKTGAKEQLQRGETAVMLPDGTIDLVDEIPDFFDLRVSAGESFTVMDHKPPTAVRFVMVDKCPTGGVVELARDKSFRNPRISAGADGANLMVPVGSWRYRVKCEGASGIASGGSITVRRGSGTKALPRSGPRYEIYANGTSWRAPYQNLLPVLDLVWRGATGGPFKVSLSGGRKPAQNLDSQTAKVSVNNLEEGQYTFFFENVATGLKSKPTTIRIEFKNVAPQAYIEQPGVGAAWGAQLAVKGAVLGGADVSVDGVKLALDDQHRFTASVPATGRALAIKISESSGTTYYLRRRP
;
A
#
# COMPACT_ATOMS: atom_id res chain seq x y z
N MET A 1 -32.94 -2.93 52.86
CA MET A 1 -34.30 -3.43 53.10
C MET A 1 -34.65 -4.37 51.97
N THR A 2 -35.08 -5.57 52.34
CA THR A 2 -34.94 -6.82 51.60
C THR A 2 -36.34 -7.39 51.40
N THR A 3 -36.73 -7.75 50.18
CA THR A 3 -37.95 -8.55 49.90
C THR A 3 -37.65 -9.43 48.68
N ALA A 4 -37.19 -10.68 48.84
CA ALA A 4 -37.85 -11.90 49.32
C ALA A 4 -38.73 -12.58 48.25
N ARG A 5 -38.21 -13.73 47.79
CA ARG A 5 -38.82 -14.76 46.92
C ARG A 5 -40.07 -15.38 47.56
N SER A 6 -41.01 -15.82 46.73
CA SER A 6 -41.96 -16.88 47.08
C SER A 6 -41.88 -18.01 46.06
N THR A 7 -41.57 -19.20 46.58
CA THR A 7 -41.56 -20.51 45.94
C THR A 7 -42.78 -21.27 46.41
N SER A 8 -43.55 -21.88 45.50
CA SER A 8 -44.58 -22.86 45.85
C SER A 8 -44.59 -24.04 44.88
N THR A 9 -44.35 -25.23 45.44
CA THR A 9 -44.63 -26.57 44.91
C THR A 9 -44.84 -27.48 46.14
N PRO A 10 -45.37 -28.72 46.04
CA PRO A 10 -46.35 -29.31 45.12
C PRO A 10 -47.46 -30.09 45.89
N GLY A 11 -48.44 -30.66 45.18
CA GLY A 11 -49.37 -31.68 45.72
C GLY A 11 -49.70 -32.75 44.66
N PRO A 12 -49.86 -34.05 45.03
CA PRO A 12 -49.65 -35.17 44.13
C PRO A 12 -50.94 -35.79 43.60
N GLY A 13 -50.89 -36.29 42.36
CA GLY A 13 -51.94 -37.11 41.75
C GLY A 13 -51.36 -38.07 40.71
N THR A 14 -51.13 -39.32 41.12
CA THR A 14 -50.92 -40.48 40.24
C THR A 14 -52.26 -41.23 40.09
N PRO A 15 -52.38 -42.27 39.24
CA PRO A 15 -52.06 -42.34 37.82
C PRO A 15 -53.23 -42.96 37.02
N ARG A 16 -53.39 -42.65 35.73
CA ARG A 16 -54.12 -43.53 34.79
C ARG A 16 -53.41 -43.57 33.45
N ALA A 17 -52.78 -44.71 33.17
CA ALA A 17 -52.39 -45.08 31.82
C ALA A 17 -53.66 -45.41 31.01
N PRO A 18 -53.72 -44.97 29.74
CA PRO A 18 -53.95 -45.98 28.71
C PRO A 18 -53.16 -45.69 27.43
N ARG A 19 -52.36 -46.67 27.02
CA ARG A 19 -52.22 -47.28 25.67
C ARG A 19 -52.20 -46.41 24.39
N THR A 20 -52.03 -45.09 24.49
CA THR A 20 -52.05 -44.16 23.35
C THR A 20 -50.66 -43.55 23.05
N LEU A 21 -49.59 -44.18 23.55
CA LEU A 21 -48.22 -43.65 23.45
C LEU A 21 -47.30 -44.46 22.53
N VAL A 22 -47.71 -45.67 22.13
CA VAL A 22 -46.90 -46.51 21.23
C VAL A 22 -47.12 -46.15 19.76
N LEU A 23 -48.30 -45.70 19.35
CA LEU A 23 -48.55 -45.31 17.95
C LEU A 23 -47.93 -43.93 17.59
N LEU A 24 -47.87 -42.99 18.55
CA LEU A 24 -47.27 -41.66 18.33
C LEU A 24 -45.73 -41.73 18.32
N ALA A 25 -45.13 -42.63 19.10
CA ALA A 25 -43.69 -42.85 19.10
C ALA A 25 -43.19 -43.47 17.78
N VAL A 26 -43.97 -44.36 17.14
CA VAL A 26 -43.60 -44.94 15.84
C VAL A 26 -43.76 -43.93 14.69
N LEU A 27 -44.74 -43.01 14.77
CA LEU A 27 -44.91 -41.95 13.76
C LEU A 27 -43.85 -40.83 13.86
N VAL A 28 -43.37 -40.52 15.07
CA VAL A 28 -42.25 -39.58 15.27
C VAL A 28 -40.90 -40.21 14.87
N LEU A 29 -40.70 -41.52 15.08
CA LEU A 29 -39.50 -42.22 14.57
C LEU A 29 -39.51 -42.41 13.05
N ALA A 30 -40.67 -42.52 12.40
CA ALA A 30 -40.76 -42.58 10.94
C ALA A 30 -40.54 -41.21 10.26
N GLY A 31 -40.87 -40.09 10.92
CA GLY A 31 -40.61 -38.73 10.42
C GLY A 31 -39.13 -38.31 10.44
N LEU A 32 -38.31 -38.91 11.32
CA LEU A 32 -36.87 -38.66 11.42
C LEU A 32 -36.03 -39.46 10.42
N ALA A 33 -36.62 -40.46 9.73
CA ALA A 33 -35.91 -41.31 8.78
C ALA A 33 -35.95 -40.82 7.31
N ALA A 34 -36.64 -39.70 7.01
CA ALA A 34 -36.87 -39.26 5.62
C ALA A 34 -36.10 -37.98 5.19
N CYS A 35 -35.43 -37.25 6.10
CA CYS A 35 -34.58 -36.13 5.72
C CYS A 35 -33.17 -36.60 5.33
N LYS A 36 -33.04 -37.24 4.17
CA LYS A 36 -31.73 -37.40 3.51
C LYS A 36 -31.23 -36.00 3.13
N GLY A 37 -30.55 -35.34 4.06
CA GLY A 37 -29.95 -34.02 3.85
C GLY A 37 -29.06 -34.06 2.61
N LYS A 38 -29.21 -33.06 1.73
CA LYS A 38 -28.36 -32.92 0.54
C LYS A 38 -26.89 -32.91 0.99
N ALA A 39 -26.05 -33.65 0.29
CA ALA A 39 -24.61 -33.64 0.57
C ALA A 39 -24.05 -32.24 0.27
N PRO A 40 -23.24 -31.65 1.16
CA PRO A 40 -22.63 -30.35 0.89
C PRO A 40 -21.62 -30.45 -0.27
N ILE A 41 -21.46 -29.35 -1.01
CA ILE A 41 -20.43 -29.23 -2.06
C ILE A 41 -19.05 -29.10 -1.42
N ALA A 42 -18.96 -28.26 -0.38
CA ALA A 42 -17.74 -28.04 0.38
C ALA A 42 -18.00 -27.96 1.89
N VAL A 43 -16.96 -28.21 2.68
CA VAL A 43 -16.96 -28.01 4.14
C VAL A 43 -15.71 -27.22 4.55
N LEU A 44 -15.86 -26.15 5.33
CA LEU A 44 -14.73 -25.38 5.86
C LEU A 44 -13.96 -26.25 6.86
N ALA A 45 -12.71 -26.59 6.57
CA ALA A 45 -11.86 -27.37 7.47
C ALA A 45 -10.94 -26.49 8.31
N GLU A 46 -10.39 -25.43 7.73
CA GLU A 46 -9.49 -24.51 8.41
C GLU A 46 -9.80 -23.09 7.99
N THR A 47 -9.63 -22.14 8.90
CA THR A 47 -9.78 -20.72 8.62
C THR A 47 -8.93 -19.89 9.57
N SER A 48 -8.37 -18.79 9.09
CA SER A 48 -7.86 -17.71 9.95
C SER A 48 -8.94 -16.61 10.11
N THR A 49 -8.55 -15.45 10.63
CA THR A 49 -9.45 -14.31 10.84
C THR A 49 -10.03 -13.78 9.52
N GLY A 50 -11.33 -13.48 9.51
CA GLY A 50 -11.98 -12.77 8.39
C GLY A 50 -12.62 -13.66 7.31
N THR A 51 -12.83 -14.95 7.55
CA THR A 51 -13.60 -15.79 6.61
C THR A 51 -15.09 -15.69 6.88
N GLU A 52 -15.83 -15.40 5.82
CA GLU A 52 -17.29 -15.22 5.86
C GLU A 52 -17.95 -16.13 4.83
N LYS A 53 -19.16 -16.58 5.16
CA LYS A 53 -20.05 -17.34 4.31
C LYS A 53 -21.22 -16.45 3.93
N ALA A 54 -21.59 -16.45 2.65
CA ALA A 54 -22.91 -16.02 2.23
C ALA A 54 -23.82 -17.22 1.95
N LEU A 55 -25.07 -17.10 2.39
CA LEU A 55 -26.13 -18.01 1.95
C LEU A 55 -26.58 -17.63 0.53
N ALA A 56 -27.39 -18.48 -0.10
CA ALA A 56 -28.05 -18.15 -1.36
C ALA A 56 -28.87 -16.83 -1.34
N SER A 57 -29.24 -16.32 -0.16
CA SER A 57 -29.87 -14.99 0.00
C SER A 57 -28.91 -13.82 -0.25
N GLY A 58 -27.60 -14.06 -0.21
CA GLY A 58 -26.55 -13.04 -0.36
C GLY A 58 -26.06 -12.44 0.97
N ASP A 59 -26.65 -12.80 2.11
CA ASP A 59 -26.26 -12.27 3.42
C ASP A 59 -24.95 -12.89 3.90
N TRP A 60 -23.97 -12.05 4.22
CA TRP A 60 -22.64 -12.46 4.71
C TRP A 60 -22.63 -12.60 6.24
N ALA A 61 -22.09 -13.71 6.73
CA ALA A 61 -21.84 -13.93 8.14
C ALA A 61 -20.49 -14.65 8.35
N ALA A 62 -19.88 -14.48 9.52
CA ALA A 62 -18.64 -15.19 9.86
C ALA A 62 -18.83 -16.72 9.73
N ALA A 63 -17.86 -17.39 9.09
CA ALA A 63 -17.90 -18.82 8.88
C ALA A 63 -17.02 -19.56 9.90
N ALA A 64 -17.62 -20.45 10.68
CA ALA A 64 -16.89 -21.31 11.61
C ALA A 64 -16.36 -22.57 10.90
N VAL A 65 -15.27 -23.15 11.41
CA VAL A 65 -14.81 -24.49 10.99
C VAL A 65 -15.97 -25.49 11.11
N GLY A 66 -16.15 -26.31 10.08
CA GLY A 66 -17.27 -27.22 9.91
C GLY A 66 -18.46 -26.61 9.14
N ALA A 67 -18.42 -25.32 8.79
CA ALA A 67 -19.45 -24.71 7.96
C ALA A 67 -19.59 -25.45 6.62
N LYS A 68 -20.83 -25.83 6.29
CA LYS A 68 -21.19 -26.56 5.07
C LYS A 68 -21.66 -25.59 4.00
N PHE A 69 -21.23 -25.79 2.75
CA PHE A 69 -21.62 -24.97 1.61
C PHE A 69 -22.46 -25.79 0.63
N PHE A 70 -23.58 -25.20 0.22
CA PHE A 70 -24.56 -25.77 -0.69
C PHE A 70 -24.68 -24.94 -1.97
N LEU A 71 -25.51 -25.42 -2.90
CA LEU A 71 -25.82 -24.70 -4.13
C LEU A 71 -26.39 -23.29 -3.81
N GLY A 72 -25.75 -22.26 -4.36
CA GLY A 72 -26.07 -20.85 -4.16
C GLY A 72 -25.26 -20.17 -3.06
N ASP A 73 -24.57 -20.92 -2.20
CA ASP A 73 -23.73 -20.33 -1.15
C ASP A 73 -22.45 -19.73 -1.75
N ALA A 74 -21.80 -18.85 -0.98
CA ALA A 74 -20.48 -18.33 -1.28
C ALA A 74 -19.61 -18.27 -0.02
N VAL A 75 -18.29 -18.18 -0.23
CA VAL A 75 -17.30 -18.01 0.84
C VAL A 75 -16.28 -16.98 0.40
N ARG A 76 -15.91 -16.09 1.32
CA ARG A 76 -14.84 -15.11 1.09
C ARG A 76 -13.86 -15.06 2.25
N THR A 77 -12.63 -14.70 1.93
CA THR A 77 -11.57 -14.43 2.89
C THR A 77 -11.27 -12.92 2.93
N GLY A 78 -11.06 -12.37 4.13
CA GLY A 78 -10.47 -11.04 4.33
C GLY A 78 -8.95 -11.11 4.19
N ASP A 79 -8.22 -10.56 5.15
CA ASP A 79 -6.74 -10.64 5.19
C ASP A 79 -6.21 -12.06 5.49
N GLY A 80 -7.11 -13.00 5.75
CA GLY A 80 -6.83 -14.38 6.15
C GLY A 80 -6.88 -15.42 5.03
N GLN A 81 -6.62 -16.67 5.38
CA GLN A 81 -6.73 -17.83 4.50
C GLN A 81 -7.82 -18.79 4.99
N ALA A 82 -8.31 -19.63 4.07
CA ALA A 82 -9.30 -20.66 4.38
C ALA A 82 -8.99 -21.96 3.62
N ARG A 83 -9.35 -23.11 4.19
CA ARG A 83 -9.23 -24.42 3.54
C ARG A 83 -10.60 -25.10 3.51
N LEU A 84 -11.07 -25.41 2.30
CA LEU A 84 -12.36 -26.03 2.05
C LEU A 84 -12.16 -27.47 1.59
N LEU A 85 -12.83 -28.43 2.20
CA LEU A 85 -12.84 -29.82 1.75
C LEU A 85 -13.93 -30.03 0.71
N LEU A 86 -13.52 -30.49 -0.48
CA LEU A 86 -14.41 -30.82 -1.60
C LEU A 86 -14.61 -32.35 -1.63
N GLY A 87 -15.36 -32.84 -0.64
CA GLY A 87 -15.50 -34.28 -0.40
C GLY A 87 -14.27 -34.86 0.31
N LYS A 88 -13.90 -36.11 -0.01
CA LYS A 88 -12.83 -36.85 0.68
C LYS A 88 -11.45 -36.78 0.01
N ARG A 89 -11.40 -36.35 -1.26
CA ARG A 89 -10.21 -36.48 -2.13
C ARG A 89 -9.63 -35.17 -2.61
N ALA A 90 -10.29 -34.05 -2.34
CA ALA A 90 -9.88 -32.74 -2.79
C ALA A 90 -10.07 -31.70 -1.69
N ALA A 91 -9.16 -30.74 -1.65
CA ALA A 91 -9.24 -29.57 -0.80
C ALA A 91 -8.89 -28.34 -1.62
N LEU A 92 -9.48 -27.21 -1.25
CA LEU A 92 -9.23 -25.94 -1.91
C LEU A 92 -8.76 -24.93 -0.87
N ARG A 93 -7.55 -24.41 -1.06
CA ARG A 93 -6.90 -23.47 -0.17
C ARG A 93 -7.03 -22.06 -0.76
N MET A 94 -7.77 -21.21 -0.08
CA MET A 94 -8.03 -19.83 -0.49
C MET A 94 -6.95 -18.91 0.08
N SER A 95 -6.42 -18.03 -0.79
CA SER A 95 -5.55 -16.92 -0.39
C SER A 95 -6.37 -15.80 0.29
N PRO A 96 -5.73 -14.76 0.85
CA PRO A 96 -6.42 -13.53 1.25
C PRO A 96 -7.23 -12.90 0.12
N HIS A 97 -8.29 -12.18 0.47
CA HIS A 97 -9.16 -11.43 -0.44
C HIS A 97 -9.77 -12.27 -1.58
N SER A 98 -10.05 -13.54 -1.32
CA SER A 98 -10.57 -14.46 -2.32
C SER A 98 -12.06 -14.70 -2.13
N LEU A 99 -12.80 -14.90 -3.22
CA LEU A 99 -14.24 -15.14 -3.22
C LEU A 99 -14.56 -16.34 -4.10
N ILE A 100 -15.26 -17.32 -3.52
CA ILE A 100 -15.73 -18.51 -4.22
C ILE A 100 -17.24 -18.61 -4.11
N ARG A 101 -17.87 -18.88 -5.25
CA ARG A 101 -19.30 -19.17 -5.33
C ARG A 101 -19.51 -20.65 -5.63
N PHE A 102 -20.49 -21.24 -4.96
CA PHE A 102 -20.88 -22.62 -5.16
C PHE A 102 -22.16 -22.67 -5.97
N GLY A 103 -22.08 -23.18 -7.20
CA GLY A 103 -23.25 -23.34 -8.07
C GLY A 103 -23.02 -23.03 -9.53
N GLY A 104 -23.95 -23.50 -10.36
CA GLY A 104 -23.84 -23.55 -11.82
C GLY A 104 -24.66 -24.70 -12.42
N LYS A 105 -24.64 -24.85 -13.75
CA LYS A 105 -25.30 -25.95 -14.46
C LYS A 105 -24.60 -27.26 -14.09
N GLY A 106 -25.24 -28.12 -13.28
CA GLY A 106 -24.69 -29.43 -12.87
C GLY A 106 -24.59 -29.66 -11.35
N GLY A 107 -24.90 -28.66 -10.51
CA GLY A 107 -25.19 -28.84 -9.09
C GLY A 107 -24.00 -29.03 -8.14
N ARG A 108 -22.76 -29.21 -8.64
CA ARG A 108 -21.52 -29.29 -7.81
C ARG A 108 -20.36 -28.49 -8.40
N SER A 109 -20.65 -27.32 -8.97
CA SER A 109 -19.62 -26.45 -9.53
C SER A 109 -19.07 -25.45 -8.51
N VAL A 110 -17.81 -25.08 -8.72
CA VAL A 110 -17.10 -24.08 -7.94
C VAL A 110 -16.65 -22.98 -8.91
N ASP A 111 -16.87 -21.73 -8.53
CA ASP A 111 -16.50 -20.55 -9.31
C ASP A 111 -15.62 -19.63 -8.48
N LEU A 112 -14.38 -19.41 -8.92
CA LEU A 112 -13.46 -18.46 -8.29
C LEU A 112 -13.70 -17.07 -8.89
N ALA A 113 -14.48 -16.27 -8.17
CA ALA A 113 -14.92 -14.97 -8.66
C ALA A 113 -13.99 -13.80 -8.31
N LEU A 114 -13.13 -13.97 -7.30
CA LEU A 114 -12.11 -12.99 -6.92
C LEU A 114 -10.93 -13.70 -6.25
N GLY A 115 -9.73 -13.15 -6.43
CA GLY A 115 -8.52 -13.59 -5.73
C GLY A 115 -7.94 -14.88 -6.28
N GLU A 116 -7.40 -15.70 -5.39
CA GLU A 116 -6.63 -16.89 -5.74
C GLU A 116 -7.00 -18.09 -4.85
N ALA A 117 -6.94 -19.29 -5.44
CA ALA A 117 -7.03 -20.51 -4.68
C ALA A 117 -6.16 -21.63 -5.27
N VAL A 118 -5.74 -22.56 -4.43
CA VAL A 118 -5.03 -23.78 -4.86
C VAL A 118 -5.91 -24.98 -4.61
N LEU A 119 -6.23 -25.72 -5.68
CA LEU A 119 -6.91 -27.01 -5.62
C LEU A 119 -5.87 -28.11 -5.46
N GLU A 120 -5.99 -28.88 -4.38
CA GLU A 120 -5.11 -30.00 -4.05
C GLU A 120 -5.92 -31.30 -4.04
N THR A 121 -5.41 -32.36 -4.67
CA THR A 121 -6.06 -33.67 -4.71
C THR A 121 -5.15 -34.76 -4.17
N SER A 122 -5.73 -35.80 -3.57
CA SER A 122 -5.03 -37.03 -3.16
C SER A 122 -5.30 -38.22 -4.10
N GLY A 123 -6.04 -38.00 -5.19
CA GLY A 123 -6.38 -38.99 -6.20
C GLY A 123 -7.17 -38.35 -7.34
N ALA A 124 -7.66 -39.18 -8.27
CA ALA A 124 -8.47 -38.70 -9.39
C ALA A 124 -9.70 -37.91 -8.90
N TYR A 125 -9.88 -36.71 -9.45
CA TYR A 125 -10.92 -35.78 -9.04
C TYR A 125 -11.36 -34.93 -10.22
N LYS A 126 -12.67 -34.74 -10.37
CA LYS A 126 -13.28 -33.86 -11.37
C LYS A 126 -13.93 -32.68 -10.66
N LEU A 127 -13.50 -31.48 -11.00
CA LEU A 127 -14.11 -30.22 -10.55
C LEU A 127 -14.91 -29.61 -11.70
N GLU A 128 -16.20 -29.40 -11.48
CA GLU A 128 -17.04 -28.63 -12.41
C GLU A 128 -16.83 -27.13 -12.17
N LEU A 129 -16.67 -26.34 -13.23
CA LEU A 129 -16.43 -24.90 -13.13
C LEU A 129 -17.75 -24.13 -13.28
N GLY A 130 -17.99 -23.11 -12.45
CA GLY A 130 -19.30 -22.44 -12.39
C GLY A 130 -19.49 -21.32 -13.43
N GLY A 131 -18.44 -20.57 -13.76
CA GLY A 131 -18.49 -19.42 -14.68
C GLY A 131 -18.33 -19.77 -16.16
N ALA A 132 -17.71 -20.90 -16.48
CA ALA A 132 -17.54 -21.43 -17.84
C ALA A 132 -18.06 -22.87 -17.83
N SER A 133 -18.64 -23.35 -18.93
CA SER A 133 -19.31 -24.66 -19.01
C SER A 133 -18.33 -25.86 -18.97
N GLY A 134 -17.15 -25.69 -18.39
CA GLY A 134 -16.03 -26.60 -18.43
C GLY A 134 -15.81 -27.39 -17.14
N SER A 135 -14.88 -28.34 -17.22
CA SER A 135 -14.48 -29.15 -16.09
C SER A 135 -12.97 -29.35 -16.02
N LEU A 136 -12.44 -29.34 -14.80
CA LEU A 136 -11.03 -29.61 -14.52
C LEU A 136 -10.91 -31.04 -13.99
N ASN A 137 -10.28 -31.92 -14.77
CA ASN A 137 -10.04 -33.31 -14.41
C ASN A 137 -8.59 -33.46 -13.94
N LEU A 138 -8.40 -33.79 -12.66
CA LEU A 138 -7.09 -34.04 -12.07
C LEU A 138 -6.89 -35.54 -11.88
N THR A 139 -5.67 -36.01 -12.10
CA THR A 139 -5.27 -37.41 -11.92
C THR A 139 -4.25 -37.55 -10.81
N GLY A 140 -4.36 -38.62 -10.00
CA GLY A 140 -3.45 -38.86 -8.88
C GLY A 140 -3.37 -37.71 -7.87
N GLN A 141 -2.20 -37.51 -7.28
CA GLN A 141 -1.92 -36.37 -6.41
C GLN A 141 -1.52 -35.17 -7.28
N SER A 142 -2.42 -34.20 -7.40
CA SER A 142 -2.23 -33.03 -8.25
C SER A 142 -2.52 -31.73 -7.49
N GLY A 143 -1.90 -30.64 -7.97
CA GLY A 143 -2.09 -29.29 -7.44
C GLY A 143 -2.26 -28.29 -8.59
N VAL A 144 -3.37 -27.56 -8.61
CA VAL A 144 -3.63 -26.53 -9.63
C VAL A 144 -3.94 -25.21 -8.93
N LYS A 145 -3.22 -24.15 -9.30
CA LYS A 145 -3.52 -22.77 -8.87
C LYS A 145 -4.58 -22.18 -9.80
N LEU A 146 -5.62 -21.62 -9.20
CA LEU A 146 -6.69 -20.88 -9.84
C LEU A 146 -6.52 -19.40 -9.48
N VAL A 147 -6.55 -18.52 -10.47
CA VAL A 147 -6.46 -17.06 -10.30
C VAL A 147 -7.64 -16.43 -11.03
N ALA A 148 -8.46 -15.65 -10.32
CA ALA A 148 -9.51 -14.86 -10.96
C ALA A 148 -8.90 -13.70 -11.75
N GLY A 149 -9.28 -13.55 -13.01
CA GLY A 149 -8.88 -12.43 -13.87
C GLY A 149 -10.07 -11.81 -14.59
N GLU A 150 -9.85 -10.65 -15.23
CA GLU A 150 -10.91 -9.91 -15.93
C GLU A 150 -11.53 -10.71 -17.10
N GLN A 151 -10.73 -11.56 -17.74
CA GLN A 151 -11.18 -12.39 -18.87
C GLN A 151 -11.70 -13.77 -18.46
N GLY A 152 -11.59 -14.16 -17.19
CA GLY A 152 -11.98 -15.47 -16.69
C GLY A 152 -10.99 -16.03 -15.66
N THR A 153 -11.06 -17.32 -15.38
CA THR A 153 -10.15 -17.98 -14.43
C THR A 153 -8.90 -18.49 -15.15
N ARG A 154 -7.72 -18.10 -14.66
CA ARG A 154 -6.43 -18.64 -15.10
C ARG A 154 -6.07 -19.87 -14.28
N PHE A 155 -5.65 -20.93 -14.96
CA PHE A 155 -5.23 -22.20 -14.37
C PHE A 155 -3.73 -22.40 -14.57
N LEU A 156 -3.02 -22.74 -13.50
CA LEU A 156 -1.60 -23.07 -13.52
C LEU A 156 -1.38 -24.42 -12.81
N LEU A 157 -0.85 -25.40 -13.53
CA LEU A 157 -0.50 -26.69 -12.95
C LEU A 157 0.78 -26.55 -12.11
N LEU A 158 0.66 -26.81 -10.81
CA LEU A 158 1.78 -26.78 -9.87
C LEU A 158 2.46 -28.16 -9.77
N LEU A 159 1.66 -29.23 -9.74
CA LEU A 159 2.08 -30.61 -9.53
C LEU A 159 1.08 -31.59 -10.18
N GLY A 160 1.58 -32.71 -10.69
CA GLY A 160 0.76 -33.84 -11.13
C GLY A 160 0.33 -33.72 -12.58
N ALA A 161 -0.88 -34.17 -12.90
CA ALA A 161 -1.43 -34.12 -14.25
C ALA A 161 -2.92 -33.74 -14.20
N ALA A 162 -3.28 -32.73 -15.00
CA ALA A 162 -4.63 -32.23 -15.08
C ALA A 162 -5.00 -31.90 -16.53
N THR A 163 -6.27 -32.09 -16.86
CA THR A 163 -6.85 -31.71 -18.15
C THR A 163 -8.03 -30.78 -17.92
N LEU A 164 -8.14 -29.76 -18.76
CA LEU A 164 -9.21 -28.78 -18.74
C LEU A 164 -10.12 -29.05 -19.95
N ASP A 165 -11.37 -29.40 -19.67
CA ASP A 165 -12.46 -29.37 -20.65
C ASP A 165 -13.08 -27.97 -20.61
N ASP A 166 -13.09 -27.26 -21.72
CA ASP A 166 -13.62 -25.88 -21.79
C ASP A 166 -15.16 -25.81 -21.91
N GLY A 167 -15.83 -26.97 -21.99
CA GLY A 167 -17.27 -27.08 -22.14
C GLY A 167 -17.74 -27.07 -23.59
N SER A 168 -16.84 -26.82 -24.55
CA SER A 168 -17.09 -27.00 -25.99
C SER A 168 -16.82 -28.44 -26.45
N GLY A 169 -16.35 -29.30 -25.55
CA GLY A 169 -15.85 -30.65 -25.85
C GLY A 169 -14.37 -30.69 -26.20
N SER A 170 -13.68 -29.55 -26.19
CA SER A 170 -12.23 -29.47 -26.32
C SER A 170 -11.58 -29.76 -24.97
N ILE A 171 -10.67 -30.75 -24.95
CA ILE A 171 -9.90 -31.12 -23.77
C ILE A 171 -8.45 -30.68 -24.00
N THR A 172 -7.95 -29.83 -23.10
CA THR A 172 -6.57 -29.33 -23.13
C THR A 172 -5.78 -29.89 -21.95
N ASN A 173 -4.59 -30.43 -22.19
CA ASN A 173 -3.68 -30.83 -21.11
C ASN A 173 -3.07 -29.59 -20.47
N LEU A 174 -3.11 -29.49 -19.14
CA LEU A 174 -2.36 -28.46 -18.43
C LEU A 174 -0.91 -28.92 -18.32
N GLU A 175 0.03 -28.09 -18.76
CA GLU A 175 1.47 -28.33 -18.61
C GLU A 175 2.02 -27.59 -17.38
N GLN A 176 2.98 -28.20 -16.69
CA GLN A 176 3.56 -27.59 -15.49
C GLN A 176 4.28 -26.29 -15.87
N GLY A 177 3.95 -25.20 -15.16
CA GLY A 177 4.54 -23.89 -15.41
C GLY A 177 3.89 -23.07 -16.53
N LYS A 178 2.99 -23.66 -17.34
CA LYS A 178 2.19 -22.90 -18.33
C LYS A 178 0.83 -22.52 -17.77
N SER A 179 0.38 -21.30 -18.09
CA SER A 179 -0.93 -20.82 -17.69
C SER A 179 -1.94 -20.89 -18.84
N ILE A 180 -3.13 -21.41 -18.56
CA ILE A 180 -4.25 -21.43 -19.51
C ILE A 180 -5.37 -20.58 -18.93
N VAL A 181 -5.90 -19.65 -19.73
CA VAL A 181 -7.03 -18.80 -19.35
C VAL A 181 -8.29 -19.39 -19.97
N LEU A 182 -9.26 -19.72 -19.12
CA LEU A 182 -10.59 -20.10 -19.59
C LEU A 182 -11.44 -18.84 -19.67
N GLN A 183 -11.73 -18.38 -20.88
CA GLN A 183 -12.56 -17.21 -21.05
C GLN A 183 -14.01 -17.51 -20.64
N SER A 184 -14.71 -16.51 -20.11
CA SER A 184 -16.14 -16.62 -19.73
C SER A 184 -17.06 -17.04 -20.90
N LEU A 185 -16.56 -17.00 -22.13
CA LEU A 185 -17.24 -17.46 -23.35
C LEU A 185 -16.91 -18.91 -23.78
N GLY A 186 -16.23 -19.70 -22.93
CA GLY A 186 -15.98 -21.13 -23.18
C GLY A 186 -14.88 -21.42 -24.20
N LYS A 187 -13.96 -20.49 -24.44
CA LYS A 187 -12.73 -20.73 -25.21
C LYS A 187 -11.53 -20.73 -24.27
N ALA A 188 -10.76 -21.81 -24.28
CA ALA A 188 -9.45 -21.84 -23.64
C ALA A 188 -8.43 -21.15 -24.56
N VAL A 189 -7.69 -20.18 -24.02
CA VAL A 189 -6.54 -19.57 -24.70
C VAL A 189 -5.29 -19.94 -23.90
N ILE A 190 -4.35 -20.58 -24.57
CA ILE A 190 -3.01 -20.81 -24.02
C ILE A 190 -2.30 -19.45 -24.09
N GLU A 191 -2.00 -18.87 -22.94
CA GLU A 191 -1.06 -17.74 -22.88
C GLU A 191 0.34 -18.36 -22.85
N ASP A 192 0.96 -18.47 -24.02
CA ASP A 192 2.39 -18.71 -24.08
C ASP A 192 3.07 -17.45 -23.52
N ILE A 193 3.63 -17.59 -22.32
CA ILE A 193 4.64 -16.66 -21.85
C ILE A 193 5.85 -16.96 -22.73
N ASP A 194 6.12 -16.08 -23.70
CA ASP A 194 7.30 -16.13 -24.58
C ASP A 194 8.59 -16.15 -23.75
N ALA A 195 8.99 -17.35 -23.32
CA ALA A 195 10.35 -17.68 -23.01
C ALA A 195 10.97 -18.15 -24.33
N VAL A 196 11.60 -17.23 -25.05
CA VAL A 196 12.40 -17.56 -26.23
C VAL A 196 13.58 -18.41 -25.78
N LEU A 197 13.42 -19.73 -25.86
CA LEU A 197 14.53 -20.67 -25.86
C LEU A 197 14.89 -20.94 -27.31
N PRO A 198 16.16 -20.75 -27.73
CA PRO A 198 16.59 -21.16 -29.06
C PRO A 198 16.66 -22.69 -29.13
N ASP A 199 15.77 -23.29 -29.93
CA ASP A 199 15.85 -24.70 -30.34
C ASP A 199 17.06 -24.89 -31.26
N ALA A 200 18.07 -25.62 -30.77
CA ALA A 200 19.13 -26.18 -31.58
C ALA A 200 18.76 -27.63 -31.96
N ALA A 201 18.65 -27.88 -33.26
CA ALA A 201 18.40 -29.20 -33.82
C ALA A 201 19.54 -30.17 -33.50
N ILE A 202 19.19 -31.38 -33.05
CA ILE A 202 20.12 -32.49 -32.88
C ILE A 202 20.29 -33.17 -34.23
N ALA A 203 21.50 -33.09 -34.78
CA ALA A 203 21.96 -33.94 -35.86
C ALA A 203 22.79 -35.09 -35.27
N ASP A 204 22.32 -36.31 -35.45
CA ASP A 204 23.11 -37.53 -35.24
C ASP A 204 24.15 -37.66 -36.36
N ALA A 205 25.44 -37.54 -36.01
CA ALA A 205 26.54 -38.18 -36.73
C ALA A 205 27.87 -38.10 -35.96
N ALA A 206 28.26 -39.25 -35.41
CA ALA A 206 29.58 -39.89 -35.55
C ALA A 206 30.88 -39.25 -34.97
N MET A 207 31.57 -40.15 -34.24
CA MET A 207 33.02 -40.31 -33.99
C MET A 207 33.68 -39.52 -32.85
N ASP A 208 34.19 -40.30 -31.89
CA ASP A 208 35.07 -39.94 -30.78
C ASP A 208 36.23 -39.05 -31.21
N ALA A 209 36.19 -37.80 -30.77
CA ALA A 209 37.34 -36.92 -30.61
C ALA A 209 37.55 -36.66 -29.10
N PRO A 210 38.80 -36.50 -28.63
CA PRO A 210 39.07 -36.27 -27.22
C PRO A 210 38.37 -35.00 -26.73
N VAL A 211 37.61 -35.12 -25.64
CA VAL A 211 36.88 -34.03 -25.00
C VAL A 211 37.89 -32.98 -24.52
N ASP A 212 38.03 -31.89 -25.27
CA ASP A 212 38.74 -30.69 -24.82
C ASP A 212 38.07 -30.21 -23.53
N ALA A 213 38.88 -30.05 -22.47
CA ALA A 213 38.39 -29.63 -21.17
C ALA A 213 37.65 -28.28 -21.29
N VAL A 214 36.35 -28.28 -21.00
CA VAL A 214 35.53 -27.07 -20.96
C VAL A 214 36.20 -26.08 -20.01
N PRO A 215 36.55 -24.85 -20.46
CA PRO A 215 37.20 -23.87 -19.60
C PRO A 215 36.31 -23.59 -18.39
N ALA A 216 36.89 -23.70 -17.20
CA ALA A 216 36.16 -23.45 -15.96
C ALA A 216 35.60 -22.02 -15.97
N ALA A 217 34.32 -21.86 -15.64
CA ALA A 217 33.68 -20.56 -15.58
C ALA A 217 34.39 -19.65 -14.54
N THR A 218 34.60 -18.39 -14.90
CA THR A 218 35.22 -17.38 -14.03
C THR A 218 34.32 -16.15 -13.90
N ALA A 219 34.51 -15.38 -12.82
CA ALA A 219 33.98 -14.03 -12.69
C ALA A 219 35.13 -13.02 -12.59
N THR A 220 34.93 -11.85 -13.19
CA THR A 220 35.88 -10.74 -13.07
C THR A 220 35.63 -10.01 -11.75
N VAL A 221 36.61 -10.00 -10.86
CA VAL A 221 36.55 -9.29 -9.57
C VAL A 221 37.54 -8.13 -9.56
N THR A 222 37.01 -6.93 -9.35
CA THR A 222 37.79 -5.70 -9.19
C THR A 222 37.79 -5.27 -7.73
N VAL A 223 38.97 -5.16 -7.13
CA VAL A 223 39.17 -4.75 -5.74
C VAL A 223 39.73 -3.33 -5.66
N THR A 224 39.14 -2.51 -4.80
CA THR A 224 39.62 -1.17 -4.45
C THR A 224 39.98 -1.11 -2.96
N GLY A 225 41.16 -0.58 -2.63
CA GLY A 225 41.62 -0.42 -1.25
C GLY A 225 42.41 -1.62 -0.70
N ARG A 226 42.58 -1.68 0.62
CA ARG A 226 43.36 -2.73 1.31
C ARG A 226 42.47 -3.51 2.28
N GLY A 227 42.69 -4.82 2.36
CA GLY A 227 41.98 -5.71 3.29
C GLY A 227 41.04 -6.72 2.62
N ALA A 228 41.05 -6.82 1.29
CA ALA A 228 40.34 -7.90 0.60
C ALA A 228 41.10 -9.22 0.75
N THR A 229 40.35 -10.29 0.91
CA THR A 229 40.86 -11.67 0.90
C THR A 229 40.02 -12.53 -0.01
N LYS A 230 40.62 -13.57 -0.58
CA LYS A 230 39.93 -14.63 -1.29
C LYS A 230 40.20 -15.97 -0.63
N GLN A 231 39.28 -16.90 -0.80
CA GLN A 231 39.43 -18.28 -0.37
C GLN A 231 38.78 -19.17 -1.43
N GLY A 232 39.60 -19.95 -2.15
CA GLY A 232 39.10 -20.96 -3.08
C GLY A 232 38.54 -22.17 -2.34
N ALA A 233 37.86 -23.06 -3.07
CA ALA A 233 37.21 -24.24 -2.50
C ALA A 233 38.17 -25.18 -1.74
N LEU A 234 39.43 -25.27 -2.17
CA LEU A 234 40.46 -26.11 -1.54
C LEU A 234 41.33 -25.36 -0.52
N ASP A 235 41.19 -24.04 -0.41
CA ASP A 235 42.02 -23.22 0.46
C ASP A 235 41.56 -23.33 1.92
N LYS A 236 42.46 -23.80 2.80
CA LYS A 236 42.20 -23.88 4.25
C LYS A 236 42.24 -22.52 4.95
N LYS A 237 42.88 -21.52 4.35
CA LYS A 237 43.05 -20.18 4.93
C LYS A 237 42.80 -19.11 3.87
N PRO A 238 42.15 -17.99 4.23
CA PRO A 238 42.00 -16.86 3.31
C PRO A 238 43.36 -16.30 2.88
N VAL A 239 43.52 -16.08 1.58
CA VAL A 239 44.69 -15.47 0.94
C VAL A 239 44.39 -14.00 0.65
N LYS A 240 45.37 -13.12 0.82
CA LYS A 240 45.22 -11.69 0.52
C LYS A 240 44.97 -11.48 -0.97
N LEU A 241 43.95 -10.68 -1.30
CA LEU A 241 43.65 -10.26 -2.67
C LEU A 241 44.09 -8.79 -2.83
N PRO A 242 45.12 -8.49 -3.65
CA PRO A 242 45.56 -7.11 -3.88
C PRO A 242 44.49 -6.30 -4.60
N ALA A 243 44.61 -4.96 -4.53
CA ALA A 243 43.79 -4.07 -5.34
C ALA A 243 44.08 -4.28 -6.84
N GLY A 244 43.06 -4.09 -7.67
CA GLY A 244 43.11 -4.36 -9.10
C GLY A 244 42.04 -5.32 -9.56
N THR A 245 42.04 -5.61 -10.87
CA THR A 245 41.13 -6.56 -11.50
C THR A 245 41.78 -7.94 -11.55
N SER A 246 41.01 -8.98 -11.25
CA SER A 246 41.47 -10.37 -11.27
C SER A 246 40.31 -11.30 -11.60
N GLU A 247 40.59 -12.35 -12.36
CA GLU A 247 39.61 -13.42 -12.57
C GLU A 247 39.60 -14.37 -11.36
N GLN A 248 38.41 -14.73 -10.91
CA GLN A 248 38.22 -15.69 -9.84
C GLN A 248 37.47 -16.91 -10.40
N PRO A 249 37.99 -18.12 -10.18
CA PRO A 249 37.31 -19.34 -10.58
C PRO A 249 36.10 -19.61 -9.70
N GLU A 250 35.21 -20.45 -10.19
CA GLU A 250 34.14 -21.08 -9.40
C GLU A 250 34.64 -21.65 -8.07
N GLY A 251 33.81 -21.53 -7.03
CA GLY A 251 34.11 -21.94 -5.66
C GLY A 251 34.91 -20.91 -4.86
N THR A 252 35.23 -19.75 -5.45
CA THR A 252 35.97 -18.69 -4.76
C THR A 252 35.06 -17.79 -3.95
N THR A 253 35.34 -17.67 -2.66
CA THR A 253 34.74 -16.68 -1.78
C THR A 253 35.65 -15.46 -1.64
N VAL A 254 35.12 -14.26 -1.87
CA VAL A 254 35.83 -12.98 -1.71
C VAL A 254 35.24 -12.19 -0.55
N SER A 255 36.08 -11.78 0.39
CA SER A 255 35.68 -10.96 1.55
C SER A 255 36.33 -9.58 1.47
N PHE A 256 35.54 -8.53 1.66
CA PHE A 256 35.98 -7.14 1.64
C PHE A 256 36.00 -6.59 3.08
N ALA A 257 37.15 -6.61 3.75
CA ALA A 257 37.27 -6.12 5.13
C ALA A 257 38.00 -4.77 5.21
N GLY A 258 37.82 -4.07 6.34
CA GLY A 258 38.55 -2.83 6.65
C GLY A 258 38.22 -1.68 5.70
N ARG A 259 39.15 -1.32 4.82
CA ARG A 259 38.97 -0.26 3.81
C ARG A 259 38.85 -0.81 2.38
N ALA A 260 38.65 -2.11 2.23
CA ALA A 260 38.45 -2.72 0.92
C ALA A 260 36.98 -2.63 0.48
N SER A 261 36.78 -2.44 -0.81
CA SER A 261 35.50 -2.57 -1.52
C SER A 261 35.77 -3.17 -2.90
N GLY A 262 34.75 -3.56 -3.64
CA GLY A 262 34.97 -4.07 -4.99
C GLY A 262 33.70 -4.33 -5.77
N SER A 263 33.87 -4.91 -6.94
CA SER A 263 32.78 -5.41 -7.77
C SER A 263 33.11 -6.78 -8.32
N ALA A 264 32.09 -7.63 -8.49
CA ALA A 264 32.16 -8.88 -9.23
C ALA A 264 31.23 -8.78 -10.45
N VAL A 265 31.71 -9.20 -11.62
CA VAL A 265 30.95 -9.18 -12.87
C VAL A 265 30.94 -10.57 -13.49
N HIS A 266 29.76 -11.03 -13.89
CA HIS A 266 29.56 -12.26 -14.65
C HIS A 266 28.29 -12.16 -15.49
N GLN A 267 28.37 -12.46 -16.79
CA GLN A 267 27.23 -12.49 -17.73
C GLN A 267 26.30 -11.26 -17.62
N GLY A 268 26.85 -10.04 -17.65
CA GLY A 268 26.07 -8.81 -17.59
C GLY A 268 25.53 -8.44 -16.20
N VAL A 269 25.75 -9.27 -15.18
CA VAL A 269 25.41 -8.96 -13.78
C VAL A 269 26.63 -8.41 -13.05
N THR A 270 26.51 -7.21 -12.50
CA THR A 270 27.53 -6.54 -11.70
C THR A 270 27.07 -6.41 -10.24
N VAL A 271 27.82 -6.99 -9.31
CA VAL A 271 27.61 -6.86 -7.86
C VAL A 271 28.68 -5.93 -7.28
N LYS A 272 28.30 -4.73 -6.84
CA LYS A 272 29.17 -3.77 -6.16
C LYS A 272 29.06 -3.96 -4.65
N ALA A 273 30.17 -4.37 -4.04
CA ALA A 273 30.26 -4.76 -2.65
C ALA A 273 31.09 -3.71 -1.85
N PRO A 274 30.47 -2.97 -0.91
CA PRO A 274 31.21 -2.07 -0.02
C PRO A 274 32.00 -2.86 1.04
N SER A 275 32.78 -2.14 1.85
CA SER A 275 33.48 -2.74 2.99
C SER A 275 32.52 -3.43 3.96
N GLY A 276 32.95 -4.58 4.49
CA GLY A 276 32.16 -5.49 5.32
C GLY A 276 31.37 -6.54 4.53
N SER A 277 31.45 -6.52 3.20
CA SER A 277 30.70 -7.45 2.34
C SER A 277 31.48 -8.74 2.05
N LYS A 278 30.74 -9.80 1.72
CA LYS A 278 31.28 -11.11 1.33
C LYS A 278 30.51 -11.65 0.13
N LEU A 279 31.23 -12.05 -0.91
CA LEU A 279 30.69 -12.61 -2.15
C LEU A 279 31.23 -14.02 -2.37
N SER A 280 30.47 -14.84 -3.09
CA SER A 280 30.95 -16.11 -3.64
C SER A 280 30.75 -16.13 -5.16
N VAL A 281 31.72 -16.72 -5.84
CA VAL A 281 31.73 -16.99 -7.28
C VAL A 281 31.52 -18.49 -7.45
N GLY A 282 30.59 -18.90 -8.31
CA GLY A 282 30.20 -20.30 -8.52
C GLY A 282 28.75 -20.62 -8.14
N GLY A 283 28.30 -21.81 -8.54
CA GLY A 283 26.93 -22.29 -8.34
C GLY A 283 25.93 -21.79 -9.39
N GLU A 284 24.67 -22.13 -9.19
CA GLU A 284 23.55 -21.64 -10.00
C GLU A 284 22.55 -20.91 -9.09
N PRO A 285 22.39 -19.58 -9.19
CA PRO A 285 23.18 -18.60 -9.97
C PRO A 285 24.66 -18.45 -9.61
N PHE A 286 25.49 -18.02 -10.57
CA PHE A 286 26.96 -17.97 -10.47
C PHE A 286 27.51 -16.91 -9.50
N LEU A 287 26.74 -15.88 -9.17
CA LEU A 287 27.13 -14.86 -8.19
C LEU A 287 26.24 -14.95 -6.95
N THR A 288 26.86 -15.04 -5.78
CA THR A 288 26.17 -15.09 -4.49
C THR A 288 26.64 -13.98 -3.56
N VAL A 289 25.71 -13.24 -2.95
CA VAL A 289 26.00 -12.26 -1.90
C VAL A 289 25.79 -12.94 -0.54
N LEU A 290 26.87 -13.15 0.21
CA LEU A 290 26.83 -13.86 1.49
C LEU A 290 26.61 -12.91 2.69
N ALA A 291 27.14 -11.69 2.60
CA ALA A 291 26.98 -10.66 3.63
C ALA A 291 27.25 -9.27 3.03
N GLY A 292 26.69 -8.23 3.65
CA GLY A 292 26.98 -6.84 3.29
C GLY A 292 25.83 -5.91 3.59
N ARG A 293 26.12 -4.61 3.69
CA ARG A 293 25.13 -3.55 3.81
C ARG A 293 25.24 -2.63 2.61
N ARG A 294 24.13 -2.37 1.90
CA ARG A 294 24.09 -1.59 0.65
C ARG A 294 24.98 -2.19 -0.43
N VAL A 295 24.82 -3.49 -0.68
CA VAL A 295 25.40 -4.14 -1.85
C VAL A 295 24.51 -3.78 -3.03
N ASP A 296 25.05 -3.07 -4.01
CA ASP A 296 24.32 -2.70 -5.23
C ASP A 296 24.50 -3.79 -6.27
N VAL A 297 23.41 -4.31 -6.82
CA VAL A 297 23.44 -5.26 -7.92
C VAL A 297 22.77 -4.61 -9.11
N VAL A 298 23.41 -4.67 -10.27
CA VAL A 298 22.89 -4.15 -11.54
C VAL A 298 23.05 -5.24 -12.58
N ALA A 299 21.98 -5.52 -13.32
CA ALA A 299 21.98 -6.44 -14.44
C ALA A 299 21.72 -5.65 -15.73
N GLU A 300 22.49 -5.99 -16.76
CA GLU A 300 22.28 -5.55 -18.13
C GLU A 300 20.92 -6.03 -18.68
N PRO A 301 20.45 -5.49 -19.83
CA PRO A 301 19.17 -5.89 -20.41
C PRO A 301 19.03 -7.37 -20.78
N THR A 302 20.11 -8.14 -20.80
CA THR A 302 20.10 -9.60 -20.96
C THR A 302 19.63 -10.35 -19.71
N GLY A 303 19.30 -9.62 -18.64
CA GLY A 303 18.86 -10.16 -17.36
C GLY A 303 19.99 -10.83 -16.58
N GLY A 304 19.60 -11.77 -15.73
CA GLY A 304 20.52 -12.55 -14.90
C GLY A 304 19.94 -12.85 -13.52
N GLN A 305 20.72 -13.51 -12.68
CA GLN A 305 20.29 -13.87 -11.33
C GLN A 305 21.42 -13.72 -10.32
N VAL A 306 21.07 -13.38 -9.08
CA VAL A 306 22.00 -13.34 -7.94
C VAL A 306 21.40 -14.08 -6.76
N THR A 307 22.20 -14.95 -6.16
CA THR A 307 21.82 -15.68 -4.95
C THR A 307 22.05 -14.81 -3.71
N VAL A 308 21.11 -14.87 -2.78
CA VAL A 308 21.18 -14.23 -1.46
C VAL A 308 20.84 -15.25 -0.37
N PRO A 309 21.13 -15.01 0.92
CA PRO A 309 20.95 -16.02 1.96
C PRO A 309 19.50 -16.49 2.13
N ALA A 310 18.51 -15.73 1.66
CA ALA A 310 17.09 -16.06 1.77
C ALA A 310 16.45 -16.56 0.46
N GLY A 311 17.20 -16.62 -0.65
CA GLY A 311 16.67 -17.05 -1.95
C GLY A 311 17.49 -16.54 -3.14
N VAL A 312 16.82 -16.29 -4.26
CA VAL A 312 17.38 -15.81 -5.52
C VAL A 312 16.67 -14.52 -5.94
N ILE A 313 17.42 -13.61 -6.54
CA ILE A 313 16.90 -12.39 -7.16
C ILE A 313 17.13 -12.52 -8.67
N GLY A 314 16.04 -12.63 -9.42
CA GLY A 314 16.03 -12.62 -10.88
C GLY A 314 15.84 -11.22 -11.42
N PHE A 315 16.64 -10.87 -12.42
CA PHE A 315 16.55 -9.61 -13.15
C PHE A 315 15.88 -9.91 -14.49
N LYS A 316 14.81 -9.18 -14.80
CA LYS A 316 14.01 -9.42 -16.01
C LYS A 316 14.72 -8.89 -17.26
N ASP A 317 14.62 -9.65 -18.34
CA ASP A 317 15.19 -9.29 -19.64
C ASP A 317 14.48 -8.07 -20.26
N GLY A 318 15.21 -7.36 -21.13
CA GLY A 318 14.73 -6.26 -21.96
C GLY A 318 15.04 -4.86 -21.44
N LYS A 319 15.36 -4.69 -20.15
CA LYS A 319 15.78 -3.39 -19.57
C LYS A 319 16.80 -3.58 -18.46
N GLU A 320 17.68 -2.58 -18.30
CA GLU A 320 18.60 -2.54 -17.17
C GLU A 320 17.82 -2.54 -15.83
N SER A 321 18.17 -3.48 -14.97
CA SER A 321 17.50 -3.70 -13.68
C SER A 321 18.52 -3.67 -12.56
N GLY A 322 18.09 -3.29 -11.35
CA GLY A 322 19.03 -3.14 -10.26
C GLY A 322 18.38 -3.05 -8.89
N VAL A 323 19.09 -3.54 -7.89
CA VAL A 323 18.66 -3.61 -6.49
C VAL A 323 19.77 -3.15 -5.56
N SER A 324 19.39 -2.62 -4.40
CA SER A 324 20.27 -2.41 -3.26
C SER A 324 19.89 -3.40 -2.17
N LEU A 325 20.87 -4.16 -1.69
CA LEU A 325 20.69 -5.22 -0.69
C LEU A 325 21.23 -4.79 0.68
N ASP A 326 20.47 -5.06 1.74
CA ASP A 326 20.94 -4.95 3.13
C ASP A 326 20.73 -6.33 3.80
N LEU A 327 21.83 -7.04 4.05
CA LEU A 327 21.82 -8.38 4.63
C LEU A 327 22.03 -8.26 6.14
N ARG A 328 21.03 -8.69 6.92
CA ARG A 328 21.05 -8.65 8.39
C ARG A 328 20.88 -10.07 8.94
N GLY A 329 22.02 -10.74 9.17
CA GLY A 329 22.01 -12.15 9.52
C GLY A 329 21.55 -12.99 8.33
N LYS A 330 20.40 -13.66 8.46
CA LYS A 330 19.80 -14.46 7.37
C LYS A 330 18.68 -13.74 6.62
N GLU A 331 18.28 -12.56 7.09
CA GLU A 331 17.27 -11.72 6.42
C GLU A 331 17.93 -10.91 5.31
N THR A 332 17.23 -10.78 4.17
CA THR A 332 17.68 -9.97 3.05
C THR A 332 16.64 -8.91 2.73
N ARG A 333 16.95 -7.63 3.00
CA ARG A 333 16.13 -6.52 2.53
C ARG A 333 16.55 -6.14 1.11
N VAL A 334 15.61 -6.19 0.18
CA VAL A 334 15.80 -5.86 -1.23
C VAL A 334 15.06 -4.58 -1.55
N VAL A 335 15.76 -3.57 -2.05
CA VAL A 335 15.18 -2.31 -2.55
C VAL A 335 15.45 -2.22 -4.05
N VAL A 336 14.42 -2.14 -4.88
CA VAL A 336 14.59 -2.04 -6.33
C VAL A 336 14.98 -0.61 -6.70
N THR A 337 16.15 -0.44 -7.30
CA THR A 337 16.67 0.87 -7.71
C THR A 337 16.44 1.16 -9.19
N ARG A 338 16.33 0.12 -10.03
CA ARG A 338 16.12 0.18 -11.49
C ARG A 338 15.29 -1.02 -11.98
N GLY A 339 14.53 -0.82 -13.04
CA GLY A 339 13.80 -1.90 -13.72
C GLY A 339 12.79 -2.63 -12.84
N GLN A 340 12.63 -3.92 -13.11
CA GLN A 340 11.78 -4.86 -12.37
C GLN A 340 12.64 -6.08 -12.00
N VAL A 341 12.36 -6.67 -10.85
CA VAL A 341 13.04 -7.89 -10.39
C VAL A 341 12.02 -8.90 -9.86
N GLU A 342 12.32 -10.19 -10.02
CA GLU A 342 11.58 -11.28 -9.38
C GLU A 342 12.38 -11.78 -8.19
N LEU A 343 11.74 -11.86 -7.03
CA LEU A 343 12.29 -12.52 -5.86
C LEU A 343 11.77 -13.95 -5.84
N VAL A 344 12.68 -14.91 -5.68
CA VAL A 344 12.34 -16.33 -5.50
C VAL A 344 12.92 -16.79 -4.18
N SER A 345 12.07 -17.11 -3.21
CA SER A 345 12.53 -17.59 -1.91
C SER A 345 13.02 -19.03 -1.98
N LYS A 346 13.68 -19.50 -0.91
CA LYS A 346 14.10 -20.92 -0.80
C LYS A 346 12.95 -21.93 -0.84
N THR A 347 11.73 -21.51 -0.47
CA THR A 347 10.54 -22.37 -0.52
C THR A 347 9.84 -22.33 -1.88
N GLY A 348 10.36 -21.53 -2.83
CA GLY A 348 9.78 -21.34 -4.15
C GLY A 348 8.69 -20.25 -4.20
N ALA A 349 8.47 -19.50 -3.12
CA ALA A 349 7.59 -18.34 -3.15
C ALA A 349 8.17 -17.28 -4.11
N LYS A 350 7.33 -16.69 -4.95
CA LYS A 350 7.73 -15.71 -5.94
C LYS A 350 7.02 -14.37 -5.70
N GLU A 351 7.75 -13.28 -5.84
CA GLU A 351 7.20 -11.92 -5.76
C GLU A 351 7.87 -11.02 -6.80
N GLN A 352 7.09 -10.21 -7.52
CA GLN A 352 7.66 -9.27 -8.49
C GLN A 352 7.72 -7.88 -7.88
N LEU A 353 8.90 -7.27 -7.92
CA LEU A 353 9.11 -5.92 -7.43
C LEU A 353 9.40 -4.96 -8.57
N GLN A 354 8.78 -3.80 -8.50
CA GLN A 354 9.02 -2.67 -9.38
C GLN A 354 9.98 -1.68 -8.74
N ARG A 355 10.55 -0.80 -9.58
CA ARG A 355 11.43 0.27 -9.13
C ARG A 355 10.83 1.10 -8.00
N GLY A 356 11.52 1.11 -6.87
CA GLY A 356 11.14 1.83 -5.66
C GLY A 356 10.47 0.97 -4.60
N GLU A 357 10.02 -0.23 -4.98
CA GLU A 357 9.47 -1.19 -4.03
C GLU A 357 10.56 -1.81 -3.16
N THR A 358 10.14 -2.23 -1.97
CA THR A 358 11.01 -2.90 -1.02
C THR A 358 10.34 -4.15 -0.50
N ALA A 359 11.08 -5.25 -0.48
CA ALA A 359 10.69 -6.46 0.23
C ALA A 359 11.78 -6.90 1.22
N VAL A 360 11.38 -7.71 2.19
CA VAL A 360 12.28 -8.44 3.07
C VAL A 360 12.05 -9.93 2.85
N MET A 361 13.12 -10.63 2.48
CA MET A 361 13.12 -12.08 2.37
C MET A 361 13.62 -12.65 3.70
N LEU A 362 12.76 -13.44 4.35
CA LEU A 362 13.03 -14.07 5.64
C LEU A 362 13.67 -15.45 5.47
N PRO A 363 14.35 -15.98 6.53
CA PRO A 363 15.08 -17.24 6.44
C PRO A 363 14.20 -18.49 6.24
N ASP A 364 12.92 -18.38 6.59
CA ASP A 364 11.89 -19.41 6.43
C ASP A 364 11.30 -19.47 5.01
N GLY A 365 11.71 -18.55 4.13
CA GLY A 365 11.23 -18.44 2.76
C GLY A 365 10.03 -17.50 2.58
N THR A 366 9.59 -16.80 3.62
CA THR A 366 8.57 -15.75 3.52
C THR A 366 9.15 -14.51 2.82
N ILE A 367 8.35 -13.87 1.97
CA ILE A 367 8.68 -12.59 1.32
C ILE A 367 7.66 -11.55 1.80
N ASP A 368 8.11 -10.56 2.57
CA ASP A 368 7.26 -9.49 3.09
C ASP A 368 7.48 -8.19 2.30
N LEU A 369 6.44 -7.69 1.63
CA LEU A 369 6.45 -6.37 1.01
C LEU A 369 6.38 -5.28 2.09
N VAL A 370 7.42 -4.43 2.17
CA VAL A 370 7.55 -3.39 3.20
C VAL A 370 7.09 -2.02 2.69
N ASP A 371 7.44 -1.69 1.45
CA ASP A 371 7.05 -0.43 0.81
C ASP A 371 6.54 -0.76 -0.60
N GLU A 372 5.26 -1.14 -0.71
CA GLU A 372 4.55 -1.39 -1.97
C GLU A 372 4.15 -0.07 -2.64
N ILE A 373 4.28 0.01 -3.97
CA ILE A 373 3.81 1.16 -4.74
C ILE A 373 2.33 0.93 -5.06
N PRO A 374 1.42 1.83 -4.66
CA PRO A 374 0.00 1.61 -4.90
C PRO A 374 -0.29 1.70 -6.40
N ASP A 375 -1.03 0.72 -6.92
CA ASP A 375 -1.57 0.72 -8.28
C ASP A 375 -2.68 1.77 -8.48
N PHE A 376 -3.22 2.29 -7.39
CA PHE A 376 -4.22 3.35 -7.35
C PHE A 376 -3.64 4.70 -6.87
N PHE A 377 -4.44 5.76 -7.03
CA PHE A 377 -4.18 7.05 -6.41
C PHE A 377 -5.47 7.66 -5.86
N ASP A 378 -5.36 8.36 -4.74
CA ASP A 378 -6.42 9.15 -4.12
C ASP A 378 -6.37 10.62 -4.59
N LEU A 379 -5.18 11.08 -4.99
CA LEU A 379 -4.91 12.47 -5.34
C LEU A 379 -3.91 12.54 -6.51
N ARG A 380 -4.23 13.36 -7.51
CA ARG A 380 -3.33 13.67 -8.64
C ARG A 380 -2.82 15.09 -8.51
N VAL A 381 -1.50 15.28 -8.59
CA VAL A 381 -0.85 16.59 -8.50
C VAL A 381 0.21 16.76 -9.56
N SER A 382 0.38 17.98 -10.07
CA SER A 382 1.46 18.30 -10.99
C SER A 382 2.80 18.37 -10.26
N ALA A 383 3.87 17.83 -10.88
CA ALA A 383 5.20 17.86 -10.31
C ALA A 383 5.71 19.30 -10.11
N GLY A 384 5.99 19.67 -8.86
CA GLY A 384 6.47 21.00 -8.45
C GLY A 384 5.51 21.73 -7.50
N GLU A 385 4.26 21.27 -7.38
CA GLU A 385 3.33 21.83 -6.41
C GLU A 385 3.77 21.55 -4.97
N SER A 386 3.55 22.53 -4.08
CA SER A 386 3.66 22.34 -2.63
C SER A 386 2.28 22.51 -2.00
N PHE A 387 1.84 21.53 -1.22
CA PHE A 387 0.45 21.45 -0.77
C PHE A 387 0.27 20.71 0.56
N THR A 388 -0.87 20.96 1.18
CA THR A 388 -1.36 20.20 2.34
C THR A 388 -2.47 19.25 1.91
N VAL A 389 -2.50 18.04 2.46
CA VAL A 389 -3.60 17.08 2.29
C VAL A 389 -4.29 16.90 3.63
N MET A 390 -5.60 17.16 3.63
CA MET A 390 -6.51 16.88 4.73
C MET A 390 -7.27 15.60 4.38
N ASP A 391 -6.81 14.49 4.97
CA ASP A 391 -7.36 13.15 4.75
C ASP A 391 -7.91 12.58 6.05
N HIS A 392 -9.11 12.03 6.05
CA HIS A 392 -9.68 11.40 7.24
C HIS A 392 -9.06 10.02 7.53
N LYS A 393 -8.57 9.32 6.50
CA LYS A 393 -8.01 7.97 6.57
C LYS A 393 -6.67 7.87 5.83
N PRO A 394 -5.62 8.59 6.28
CA PRO A 394 -4.28 8.43 5.73
C PRO A 394 -3.72 7.04 6.09
N PRO A 395 -2.73 6.51 5.35
CA PRO A 395 -1.90 7.18 4.33
C PRO A 395 -2.62 7.49 3.01
N THR A 396 -2.16 8.53 2.31
CA THR A 396 -2.74 9.00 1.03
C THR A 396 -1.91 8.52 -0.15
N ALA A 397 -2.54 7.88 -1.14
CA ALA A 397 -1.89 7.56 -2.41
C ALA A 397 -1.86 8.80 -3.31
N VAL A 398 -0.67 9.35 -3.56
CA VAL A 398 -0.49 10.54 -4.39
C VAL A 398 0.17 10.16 -5.70
N ARG A 399 -0.46 10.52 -6.82
CA ARG A 399 0.13 10.44 -8.16
C ARG A 399 0.73 11.79 -8.55
N PHE A 400 2.04 11.81 -8.76
CA PHE A 400 2.74 12.96 -9.31
C PHE A 400 2.76 12.87 -10.83
N VAL A 401 2.12 13.82 -11.48
CA VAL A 401 2.09 13.93 -12.94
C VAL A 401 3.36 14.62 -13.41
N MET A 402 4.08 13.97 -14.32
CA MET A 402 5.41 14.40 -14.75
C MET A 402 5.47 14.80 -16.22
N VAL A 403 4.41 14.60 -17.02
CA VAL A 403 4.43 14.77 -18.48
C VAL A 403 5.02 16.12 -18.95
N ASP A 404 4.71 17.22 -18.27
CA ASP A 404 5.20 18.56 -18.63
C ASP A 404 6.68 18.80 -18.26
N LYS A 405 7.26 17.95 -17.41
CA LYS A 405 8.62 18.12 -16.86
C LYS A 405 9.58 17.03 -17.31
N CYS A 406 9.08 15.81 -17.46
CA CYS A 406 9.82 14.61 -17.82
C CYS A 406 9.00 13.80 -18.86
N PRO A 407 9.05 14.19 -20.15
CA PRO A 407 8.21 13.58 -21.18
C PRO A 407 8.54 12.11 -21.47
N THR A 408 9.77 11.68 -21.18
CA THR A 408 10.22 10.28 -21.33
C THR A 408 10.04 9.45 -20.05
N GLY A 409 9.37 10.00 -19.03
CA GLY A 409 9.27 9.40 -17.72
C GLY A 409 10.28 9.95 -16.71
N GLY A 410 9.94 9.71 -15.45
CA GLY A 410 10.71 10.25 -14.33
C GLY A 410 10.58 9.41 -13.07
N VAL A 411 11.34 9.84 -12.08
CA VAL A 411 11.48 9.22 -10.77
C VAL A 411 11.12 10.25 -9.72
N VAL A 412 10.18 9.91 -8.87
CA VAL A 412 9.83 10.71 -7.70
C VAL A 412 10.51 10.12 -6.48
N GLU A 413 11.27 10.96 -5.81
CA GLU A 413 11.87 10.65 -4.51
C GLU A 413 11.14 11.44 -3.42
N LEU A 414 10.70 10.77 -2.36
CA LEU A 414 9.98 11.34 -1.23
C LEU A 414 10.75 11.09 0.07
N ALA A 415 11.08 12.16 0.80
CA ALA A 415 11.84 12.08 2.05
C ALA A 415 11.30 13.05 3.11
N ARG A 416 11.62 12.80 4.38
CA ARG A 416 11.28 13.74 5.47
C ARG A 416 12.23 14.93 5.56
N ASP A 417 13.46 14.74 5.10
CA ASP A 417 14.52 15.73 5.19
C ASP A 417 15.02 16.18 3.80
N LYS A 418 15.79 17.28 3.79
CA LYS A 418 16.36 17.85 2.57
C LYS A 418 17.55 17.05 2.01
N SER A 419 18.08 16.10 2.77
CA SER A 419 19.25 15.30 2.37
C SER A 419 18.88 14.12 1.46
N PHE A 420 17.62 13.66 1.50
CA PHE A 420 17.14 12.52 0.72
C PHE A 420 18.08 11.31 0.84
N ARG A 421 18.58 11.03 2.05
CA ARG A 421 19.50 9.90 2.28
C ARG A 421 18.82 8.54 2.12
N ASN A 422 17.55 8.44 2.50
CA ASN A 422 16.72 7.24 2.38
C ASN A 422 15.35 7.62 1.83
N PRO A 423 15.26 8.10 0.58
CA PRO A 423 13.98 8.49 0.01
C PRO A 423 13.16 7.25 -0.34
N ARG A 424 11.85 7.35 -0.24
CA ARG A 424 10.94 6.45 -0.95
C ARG A 424 10.97 6.82 -2.41
N ILE A 425 10.99 5.83 -3.29
CA ILE A 425 11.16 6.04 -4.72
C ILE A 425 9.95 5.45 -5.43
N SER A 426 9.51 6.08 -6.51
CA SER A 426 8.54 5.52 -7.46
C SER A 426 8.85 6.12 -8.83
N ALA A 427 8.55 5.38 -9.90
CA ALA A 427 8.85 5.80 -11.25
C ALA A 427 7.70 5.50 -12.21
N GLY A 428 7.64 6.23 -13.31
CA GLY A 428 6.67 5.98 -14.38
C GLY A 428 6.81 6.97 -15.53
N ALA A 429 6.24 6.62 -16.67
CA ALA A 429 6.25 7.46 -17.88
C ALA A 429 5.39 8.73 -17.68
N ASP A 430 4.10 8.56 -17.37
CA ASP A 430 3.18 9.70 -17.24
C ASP A 430 3.13 10.27 -15.80
N GLY A 431 3.49 9.44 -14.83
CA GLY A 431 3.45 9.79 -13.42
C GLY A 431 3.85 8.63 -12.53
N ALA A 432 4.10 8.95 -11.25
CA ALA A 432 4.54 8.00 -10.25
C ALA A 432 3.62 8.08 -9.03
N ASN A 433 3.20 6.92 -8.50
CA ASN A 433 2.35 6.83 -7.33
C ASN A 433 3.21 6.61 -6.08
N LEU A 434 2.88 7.29 -4.98
CA LEU A 434 3.51 7.07 -3.68
C LEU A 434 2.48 7.11 -2.56
N MET A 435 2.60 6.19 -1.60
CA MET A 435 1.90 6.28 -0.33
C MET A 435 2.58 7.30 0.58
N VAL A 436 1.85 8.38 0.89
CA VAL A 436 2.31 9.48 1.75
C VAL A 436 1.64 9.37 3.12
N PRO A 437 2.39 8.97 4.18
CA PRO A 437 1.87 8.94 5.54
C PRO A 437 1.65 10.34 6.12
N VAL A 438 0.94 10.41 7.25
CA VAL A 438 0.81 11.64 8.05
C VAL A 438 2.19 12.23 8.36
N GLY A 439 2.32 13.54 8.20
CA GLY A 439 3.55 14.28 8.48
C GLY A 439 3.90 15.27 7.39
N SER A 440 5.09 15.85 7.51
CA SER A 440 5.66 16.74 6.49
C SER A 440 6.74 16.02 5.71
N TRP A 441 6.66 16.14 4.40
CA TRP A 441 7.52 15.47 3.43
C TRP A 441 8.00 16.46 2.39
N ARG A 442 9.15 16.15 1.80
CA ARG A 442 9.69 16.81 0.63
C ARG A 442 9.75 15.79 -0.47
N TYR A 443 9.48 16.22 -1.69
CA TYR A 443 9.68 15.37 -2.85
C TYR A 443 10.50 16.11 -3.90
N ARG A 444 11.17 15.33 -4.74
CA ARG A 444 11.86 15.81 -5.92
C ARG A 444 11.65 14.83 -7.07
N VAL A 445 11.58 15.38 -8.27
CA VAL A 445 11.41 14.64 -9.51
C VAL A 445 12.71 14.70 -10.29
N LYS A 446 13.17 13.55 -10.77
CA LYS A 446 14.33 13.41 -11.66
C LYS A 446 13.85 12.78 -12.97
N CYS A 447 14.16 13.38 -14.10
CA CYS A 447 13.81 12.77 -15.38
C CYS A 447 14.76 11.61 -15.69
N GLU A 448 14.26 10.62 -16.41
CA GLU A 448 15.07 9.49 -16.88
C GLU A 448 16.21 9.99 -17.80
N GLY A 449 17.41 9.43 -17.63
CA GLY A 449 18.62 9.84 -18.38
C GLY A 449 19.20 11.22 -18.03
N ALA A 450 18.47 12.06 -17.29
CA ALA A 450 18.93 13.40 -16.93
C ALA A 450 19.71 13.43 -15.61
N SER A 451 20.85 14.13 -15.60
CA SER A 451 21.54 14.47 -14.35
C SER A 451 20.90 15.72 -13.74
N GLY A 452 20.10 15.55 -12.69
CA GLY A 452 19.59 16.70 -11.93
C GLY A 452 18.18 16.52 -11.38
N ILE A 453 17.70 17.56 -10.71
CA ILE A 453 16.33 17.66 -10.21
C ILE A 453 15.54 18.49 -11.22
N ALA A 454 14.52 17.90 -11.83
CA ALA A 454 13.65 18.58 -12.78
C ALA A 454 12.60 19.46 -12.08
N SER A 455 12.09 18.99 -10.94
CA SER A 455 11.10 19.70 -10.14
C SER A 455 11.08 19.17 -8.70
N GLY A 456 10.40 19.86 -7.80
CA GLY A 456 10.23 19.39 -6.42
C GLY A 456 9.31 20.29 -5.62
N GLY A 457 8.87 19.78 -4.46
CA GLY A 457 7.94 20.50 -3.60
C GLY A 457 7.90 19.91 -2.19
N SER A 458 6.95 20.38 -1.39
CA SER A 458 6.65 19.84 -0.07
C SER A 458 5.20 19.43 0.07
N ILE A 459 4.98 18.36 0.83
CA ILE A 459 3.66 17.79 1.09
C ILE A 459 3.48 17.69 2.58
N THR A 460 2.35 18.16 3.09
CA THR A 460 1.96 17.94 4.48
C THR A 460 0.66 17.15 4.52
N VAL A 461 0.70 15.90 4.98
CA VAL A 461 -0.52 15.09 5.16
C VAL A 461 -0.96 15.17 6.61
N ARG A 462 -2.23 15.50 6.84
CA ARG A 462 -2.85 15.61 8.18
C ARG A 462 -4.14 14.83 8.22
N ARG A 463 -4.45 14.30 9.41
CA ARG A 463 -5.78 13.74 9.68
C ARG A 463 -6.80 14.86 9.75
N GLY A 464 -7.77 14.87 8.85
CA GLY A 464 -8.85 15.84 8.86
C GLY A 464 -9.82 15.67 7.71
N SER A 465 -11.11 15.87 7.98
CA SER A 465 -12.18 15.77 7.00
C SER A 465 -12.67 17.13 6.49
N GLY A 466 -12.27 18.24 7.11
CA GLY A 466 -12.88 19.54 6.80
C GLY A 466 -14.37 19.63 7.18
N THR A 467 -14.88 18.77 8.08
CA THR A 467 -16.26 18.88 8.57
C THR A 467 -16.42 19.91 9.71
N LYS A 468 -15.31 20.48 10.18
CA LYS A 468 -15.35 21.54 11.19
C LYS A 468 -15.85 22.83 10.55
N ALA A 469 -16.82 23.47 11.19
CA ALA A 469 -17.31 24.78 10.76
C ALA A 469 -16.16 25.80 10.70
N LEU A 470 -16.20 26.67 9.69
CA LEU A 470 -15.28 27.78 9.61
C LEU A 470 -15.50 28.75 10.77
N PRO A 471 -14.43 29.29 11.37
CA PRO A 471 -14.57 30.31 12.40
C PRO A 471 -15.27 31.54 11.79
N ARG A 472 -16.34 32.01 12.45
CA ARG A 472 -17.09 33.21 12.02
C ARG A 472 -16.47 34.51 12.53
N SER A 473 -15.61 34.41 13.54
CA SER A 473 -14.92 35.53 14.17
C SER A 473 -13.46 35.18 14.42
N GLY A 474 -12.59 36.18 14.33
CA GLY A 474 -11.19 36.05 14.74
C GLY A 474 -11.04 35.65 16.21
N PRO A 475 -9.94 35.00 16.58
CA PRO A 475 -9.65 34.71 17.98
C PRO A 475 -9.54 36.03 18.76
N ARG A 476 -10.09 36.05 19.97
CA ARG A 476 -10.00 37.20 20.89
C ARG A 476 -8.88 36.98 21.89
N TYR A 477 -8.01 37.97 22.03
CA TYR A 477 -6.91 37.98 23.00
C TYR A 477 -7.03 39.19 23.91
N GLU A 478 -7.00 38.96 25.22
CA GLU A 478 -6.86 40.04 26.20
C GLU A 478 -5.37 40.24 26.51
N ILE A 479 -4.85 41.44 26.30
CA ILE A 479 -3.42 41.75 26.38
C ILE A 479 -3.18 42.87 27.38
N TYR A 480 -2.38 42.58 28.41
CA TYR A 480 -2.13 43.54 29.49
C TYR A 480 -0.97 44.49 29.19
N ALA A 481 -1.18 45.77 29.49
CA ALA A 481 -0.22 46.86 29.34
C ALA A 481 0.84 46.88 30.47
N ASN A 482 1.58 45.78 30.64
CA ASN A 482 2.50 45.54 31.76
C ASN A 482 4.00 45.48 31.37
N GLY A 483 4.35 45.72 30.11
CA GLY A 483 5.73 45.65 29.62
C GLY A 483 6.14 44.29 29.04
N THR A 484 5.28 43.27 29.09
CA THR A 484 5.60 41.93 28.60
C THR A 484 5.47 41.83 27.06
N SER A 485 6.13 40.85 26.46
CA SER A 485 5.93 40.50 25.04
C SER A 485 4.87 39.40 24.89
N TRP A 486 3.90 39.62 24.02
CA TRP A 486 2.78 38.71 23.77
C TRP A 486 2.82 38.14 22.34
N ARG A 487 2.27 36.93 22.18
CA ARG A 487 2.01 36.31 20.87
C ARG A 487 0.51 36.16 20.68
N ALA A 488 -0.01 36.67 19.57
CA ALA A 488 -1.39 36.56 19.17
C ALA A 488 -1.44 35.76 17.85
N PRO A 489 -1.29 34.42 17.91
CA PRO A 489 -1.34 33.60 16.71
C PRO A 489 -2.75 33.68 16.13
N TYR A 490 -2.87 33.92 14.84
CA TYR A 490 -4.15 33.87 14.17
C TYR A 490 -4.15 32.76 13.13
N GLN A 491 -5.34 32.47 12.66
CA GLN A 491 -5.61 31.41 11.72
C GLN A 491 -6.16 32.10 10.48
N ASN A 492 -7.45 31.94 10.23
CA ASN A 492 -8.09 32.43 9.02
C ASN A 492 -8.58 33.87 9.10
N LEU A 493 -8.84 34.32 10.32
CA LEU A 493 -9.36 35.65 10.62
C LEU A 493 -8.38 36.32 11.55
N LEU A 494 -8.05 37.58 11.26
CA LEU A 494 -7.19 38.41 12.10
C LEU A 494 -7.74 38.44 13.54
N PRO A 495 -6.85 38.48 14.54
CA PRO A 495 -7.28 38.45 15.92
C PRO A 495 -7.96 39.77 16.29
N VAL A 496 -8.88 39.71 17.25
CA VAL A 496 -9.37 40.88 17.95
C VAL A 496 -8.58 41.01 19.25
N LEU A 497 -7.92 42.15 19.44
CA LEU A 497 -7.06 42.38 20.59
C LEU A 497 -7.76 43.33 21.57
N ASP A 498 -8.06 42.83 22.76
CA ASP A 498 -8.53 43.61 23.89
C ASP A 498 -7.31 44.07 24.68
N LEU A 499 -6.86 45.29 24.41
CA LEU A 499 -5.75 45.93 25.14
C LEU A 499 -6.28 46.43 26.47
N VAL A 500 -5.61 46.09 27.58
CA VAL A 500 -6.10 46.39 28.93
C VAL A 500 -4.99 46.91 29.84
N TRP A 501 -5.24 48.04 30.50
CA TRP A 501 -4.38 48.55 31.57
C TRP A 501 -5.00 48.25 32.94
N ARG A 502 -4.71 47.05 33.47
CA ARG A 502 -5.19 46.62 34.79
C ARG A 502 -4.71 47.55 35.91
N GLY A 503 -5.64 47.95 36.78
CA GLY A 503 -5.37 48.80 37.95
C GLY A 503 -5.42 50.30 37.67
N ALA A 504 -5.61 50.73 36.42
CA ALA A 504 -5.83 52.13 36.11
C ALA A 504 -7.28 52.53 36.45
N THR A 505 -7.44 53.63 37.18
CA THR A 505 -8.74 54.20 37.58
C THR A 505 -8.86 55.66 37.14
N GLY A 506 -10.09 56.07 36.85
CA GLY A 506 -10.45 57.47 36.55
C GLY A 506 -10.02 57.98 35.17
N GLY A 507 -10.96 58.61 34.46
CA GLY A 507 -10.68 59.48 33.31
C GLY A 507 -10.62 58.80 31.93
N PRO A 508 -10.63 59.62 30.86
CA PRO A 508 -10.42 59.14 29.50
C PRO A 508 -8.96 58.70 29.31
N PHE A 509 -8.77 57.65 28.52
CA PHE A 509 -7.49 57.06 28.18
C PHE A 509 -7.21 57.22 26.69
N LYS A 510 -5.94 57.43 26.36
CA LYS A 510 -5.41 57.39 25.01
C LYS A 510 -4.46 56.20 24.87
N VAL A 511 -4.65 55.39 23.84
CA VAL A 511 -3.77 54.25 23.53
C VAL A 511 -2.92 54.62 22.32
N SER A 512 -1.61 54.68 22.52
CA SER A 512 -0.66 54.79 21.42
C SER A 512 -0.30 53.38 20.96
N LEU A 513 -0.54 53.06 19.69
CA LEU A 513 -0.22 51.79 19.06
C LEU A 513 0.67 52.05 17.85
N SER A 514 1.87 51.48 17.82
CA SER A 514 2.82 51.62 16.72
C SER A 514 3.37 50.27 16.27
N GLY A 515 3.85 50.18 15.03
CA GLY A 515 4.38 48.96 14.43
C GLY A 515 3.56 48.44 13.24
N GLY A 516 3.95 47.29 12.71
CA GLY A 516 3.40 46.78 11.45
C GLY A 516 3.76 47.65 10.24
N ARG A 517 2.93 47.59 9.18
CA ARG A 517 3.08 48.41 7.96
C ARG A 517 2.32 49.73 8.00
N LYS A 518 1.43 49.91 8.99
CA LYS A 518 0.57 51.09 9.10
C LYS A 518 1.24 52.17 9.95
N PRO A 519 0.93 53.47 9.73
CA PRO A 519 1.36 54.55 10.62
C PRO A 519 0.89 54.31 12.06
N ALA A 520 1.60 54.92 13.02
CA ALA A 520 1.19 54.86 14.42
C ALA A 520 -0.24 55.39 14.59
N GLN A 521 -1.04 54.68 15.39
CA GLN A 521 -2.44 54.97 15.66
C GLN A 521 -2.59 55.45 17.10
N ASN A 522 -3.48 56.42 17.30
CA ASN A 522 -3.93 56.84 18.61
C ASN A 522 -5.41 56.51 18.73
N LEU A 523 -5.78 55.80 19.79
CA LEU A 523 -7.15 55.38 20.05
C LEU A 523 -7.62 55.97 21.37
N ASP A 524 -8.77 56.64 21.36
CA ASP A 524 -9.37 57.19 22.57
C ASP A 524 -10.37 56.21 23.20
N SER A 525 -10.43 56.17 24.53
CA SER A 525 -11.35 55.32 25.28
C SER A 525 -11.76 55.93 26.61
N GLN A 526 -12.98 55.66 27.06
CA GLN A 526 -13.44 56.07 28.40
C GLN A 526 -13.04 55.08 29.49
N THR A 527 -12.46 53.94 29.11
CA THR A 527 -12.05 52.89 30.05
C THR A 527 -10.62 52.48 29.80
N ALA A 528 -9.98 51.86 30.79
CA ALA A 528 -8.66 51.26 30.65
C ALA A 528 -8.66 49.98 29.79
N LYS A 529 -9.59 49.88 28.83
CA LYS A 529 -9.76 48.80 27.88
C LYS A 529 -10.07 49.37 26.49
N VAL A 530 -9.40 48.85 25.47
CA VAL A 530 -9.61 49.18 24.05
C VAL A 530 -9.58 47.92 23.22
N SER A 531 -10.62 47.69 22.42
CA SER A 531 -10.63 46.61 21.44
C SER A 531 -10.12 47.11 20.10
N VAL A 532 -9.08 46.45 19.58
CA VAL A 532 -8.49 46.74 18.26
C VAL A 532 -8.72 45.55 17.34
N ASN A 533 -9.19 45.83 16.14
CA ASN A 533 -9.41 44.85 15.07
C ASN A 533 -8.57 45.20 13.83
N ASN A 534 -8.49 44.27 12.86
CA ASN A 534 -7.87 44.51 11.56
C ASN A 534 -6.38 44.94 11.59
N LEU A 535 -5.66 44.52 12.64
CA LEU A 535 -4.21 44.60 12.68
C LEU A 535 -3.63 43.47 11.83
N GLU A 536 -2.86 43.84 10.81
CA GLU A 536 -2.18 42.90 9.94
C GLU A 536 -1.11 42.11 10.70
N GLU A 537 -0.64 41.03 10.10
CA GLU A 537 0.50 40.28 10.63
C GLU A 537 1.73 41.18 10.84
N GLY A 538 2.39 41.03 11.99
CA GLY A 538 3.53 41.87 12.34
C GLY A 538 3.76 42.02 13.83
N GLN A 539 4.74 42.86 14.16
CA GLN A 539 5.07 43.24 15.53
C GLN A 539 4.59 44.66 15.81
N TYR A 540 3.92 44.82 16.95
CA TYR A 540 3.34 46.08 17.42
C TYR A 540 3.78 46.36 18.85
N THR A 541 3.84 47.64 19.21
CA THR A 541 4.07 48.12 20.57
C THR A 541 2.94 49.06 20.95
N PHE A 542 2.43 48.93 22.17
CA PHE A 542 1.38 49.83 22.67
C PHE A 542 1.61 50.24 24.12
N PHE A 543 1.05 51.39 24.49
CA PHE A 543 0.89 51.83 25.88
C PHE A 543 -0.36 52.70 26.01
N PHE A 544 -0.91 52.73 27.23
CA PHE A 544 -2.00 53.63 27.62
C PHE A 544 -1.44 54.90 28.25
N GLU A 545 -2.15 56.01 28.08
CA GLU A 545 -1.96 57.27 28.78
C GLU A 545 -3.32 57.70 29.36
N ASN A 546 -3.38 57.95 30.66
CA ASN A 546 -4.55 58.54 31.29
C ASN A 546 -4.52 60.05 31.04
N VAL A 547 -5.47 60.58 30.29
CA VAL A 547 -5.46 61.98 29.84
C VAL A 547 -5.66 62.95 31.00
N ALA A 548 -6.38 62.53 32.05
CA ALA A 548 -6.63 63.37 33.22
C ALA A 548 -5.40 63.48 34.15
N THR A 549 -4.61 62.41 34.26
CA THR A 549 -3.49 62.35 35.22
C THR A 549 -2.11 62.37 34.57
N GLY A 550 -2.01 62.19 33.25
CA GLY A 550 -0.75 62.04 32.52
C GLY A 550 -0.01 60.72 32.77
N LEU A 551 -0.55 59.83 33.61
CA LEU A 551 0.08 58.54 33.92
C LEU A 551 0.10 57.64 32.67
N LYS A 552 1.21 56.92 32.48
CA LYS A 552 1.40 55.98 31.36
C LYS A 552 1.59 54.54 31.83
N SER A 553 1.05 53.60 31.08
CA SER A 553 1.36 52.17 31.25
C SER A 553 2.77 51.88 30.73
N LYS A 554 3.31 50.71 31.09
CA LYS A 554 4.56 50.23 30.47
C LYS A 554 4.31 49.89 28.98
N PRO A 555 5.23 50.21 28.06
CA PRO A 555 5.15 49.78 26.67
C PRO A 555 5.17 48.25 26.54
N THR A 556 4.10 47.67 26.02
CA THR A 556 3.92 46.23 25.82
C THR A 556 4.05 45.90 24.33
N THR A 557 4.69 44.78 24.00
CA THR A 557 4.88 44.34 22.61
C THR A 557 3.96 43.16 22.29
N ILE A 558 3.41 43.13 21.07
CA ILE A 558 2.54 42.08 20.57
C ILE A 558 3.07 41.62 19.21
N ARG A 559 3.21 40.30 19.02
CA ARG A 559 3.48 39.70 17.73
C ARG A 559 2.23 38.96 17.23
N ILE A 560 1.64 39.47 16.16
CA ILE A 560 0.58 38.81 15.41
C ILE A 560 1.26 37.96 14.34
N GLU A 561 0.91 36.68 14.26
CA GLU A 561 1.54 35.73 13.32
C GLU A 561 0.53 34.69 12.82
N PHE A 562 0.59 34.35 11.54
CA PHE A 562 -0.28 33.32 10.98
C PHE A 562 0.17 31.92 11.43
N LYS A 563 -0.79 31.10 11.86
CA LYS A 563 -0.57 29.70 12.22
C LYS A 563 -1.50 28.82 11.39
N ASN A 564 -0.92 28.12 10.42
CA ASN A 564 -1.63 27.20 9.52
C ASN A 564 -2.06 25.89 10.23
N VAL A 565 -3.02 25.99 11.15
CA VAL A 565 -3.62 24.84 11.86
C VAL A 565 -5.15 24.85 11.82
N ALA A 566 -5.74 25.85 11.16
CA ALA A 566 -7.18 26.03 11.05
C ALA A 566 -7.78 25.22 9.89
N PRO A 567 -9.08 24.87 9.96
CA PRO A 567 -9.82 24.47 8.76
C PRO A 567 -9.87 25.65 7.76
N GLN A 568 -9.33 25.48 6.55
CA GLN A 568 -9.46 26.48 5.47
C GLN A 568 -10.78 26.35 4.70
N ALA A 569 -11.37 25.16 4.74
CA ALA A 569 -12.69 24.89 4.19
C ALA A 569 -13.56 24.11 5.18
N TYR A 570 -14.87 24.31 5.03
CA TYR A 570 -15.92 23.45 5.55
C TYR A 570 -16.54 22.67 4.38
N ILE A 571 -16.50 21.35 4.45
CA ILE A 571 -17.03 20.46 3.42
C ILE A 571 -18.26 19.75 4.00
N GLU A 572 -19.44 20.15 3.51
CA GLU A 572 -20.74 19.60 3.89
C GLU A 572 -21.04 18.30 3.13
N GLN A 573 -20.79 18.30 1.81
CA GLN A 573 -21.00 17.16 0.94
C GLN A 573 -19.80 16.92 0.01
N PRO A 574 -19.44 15.65 -0.26
CA PRO A 574 -20.04 14.45 0.33
C PRO A 574 -19.66 14.29 1.81
N GLY A 575 -20.50 13.55 2.56
CA GLY A 575 -20.16 13.12 3.91
C GLY A 575 -18.92 12.21 3.93
N VAL A 576 -18.24 12.13 5.07
CA VAL A 576 -17.11 11.20 5.23
C VAL A 576 -17.63 9.76 5.13
N GLY A 577 -17.06 8.97 4.21
CA GLY A 577 -17.48 7.57 3.97
C GLY A 577 -18.82 7.42 3.26
N ALA A 578 -19.41 8.51 2.74
CA ALA A 578 -20.63 8.42 1.95
C ALA A 578 -20.35 7.67 0.63
N ALA A 579 -21.23 6.73 0.27
CA ALA A 579 -21.23 6.17 -1.08
C ALA A 579 -21.73 7.23 -2.08
N TRP A 580 -21.20 7.20 -3.30
CA TRP A 580 -21.64 8.07 -4.38
C TRP A 580 -21.71 7.32 -5.71
N GLY A 581 -22.60 7.80 -6.60
CA GLY A 581 -22.71 7.34 -7.97
C GLY A 581 -21.73 8.05 -8.91
N ALA A 582 -21.99 7.99 -10.21
CA ALA A 582 -21.16 8.65 -11.22
C ALA A 582 -21.16 10.19 -11.13
N GLN A 583 -22.24 10.76 -10.59
CA GLN A 583 -22.37 12.19 -10.28
C GLN A 583 -22.45 12.36 -8.77
N LEU A 584 -21.76 13.38 -8.27
CA LEU A 584 -21.63 13.63 -6.85
C LEU A 584 -21.90 15.10 -6.54
N ALA A 585 -22.80 15.34 -5.60
CA ALA A 585 -23.02 16.67 -5.06
C ALA A 585 -21.84 17.04 -4.16
N VAL A 586 -21.24 18.19 -4.45
CA VAL A 586 -20.14 18.79 -3.68
C VAL A 586 -20.61 20.13 -3.16
N LYS A 587 -20.63 20.27 -1.83
CA LYS A 587 -21.13 21.45 -1.14
C LYS A 587 -20.24 21.80 0.03
N GLY A 588 -20.00 23.08 0.23
CA GLY A 588 -19.22 23.57 1.35
C GLY A 588 -19.06 25.07 1.35
N ALA A 589 -18.15 25.55 2.18
CA ALA A 589 -17.75 26.94 2.27
C ALA A 589 -16.23 27.04 2.42
N VAL A 590 -15.67 28.14 1.92
CA VAL A 590 -14.27 28.52 2.10
C VAL A 590 -14.18 29.92 2.72
N LEU A 591 -12.96 30.31 3.08
CA LEU A 591 -12.67 31.68 3.47
C LEU A 591 -12.64 32.58 2.24
N GLY A 592 -12.86 33.89 2.46
CA GLY A 592 -12.75 34.87 1.39
C GLY A 592 -11.34 34.90 0.78
N GLY A 593 -11.28 35.03 -0.55
CA GLY A 593 -10.03 35.05 -1.32
C GLY A 593 -9.48 33.68 -1.73
N ALA A 594 -10.17 32.59 -1.38
CA ALA A 594 -9.82 31.24 -1.85
C ALA A 594 -10.51 30.89 -3.17
N ASP A 595 -9.82 30.11 -4.01
CA ASP A 595 -10.38 29.44 -5.17
C ASP A 595 -10.65 27.96 -4.86
N VAL A 596 -11.79 27.45 -5.32
CA VAL A 596 -12.19 26.04 -5.15
C VAL A 596 -12.20 25.35 -6.50
N SER A 597 -11.61 24.16 -6.56
CA SER A 597 -11.74 23.27 -7.71
C SER A 597 -11.85 21.82 -7.28
N VAL A 598 -12.47 21.00 -8.12
CA VAL A 598 -12.58 19.56 -7.95
C VAL A 598 -12.16 18.90 -9.25
N ASP A 599 -11.15 18.02 -9.18
CA ASP A 599 -10.55 17.37 -10.35
C ASP A 599 -10.19 18.36 -11.49
N GLY A 600 -9.70 19.55 -11.12
CA GLY A 600 -9.32 20.61 -12.04
C GLY A 600 -10.47 21.52 -12.51
N VAL A 601 -11.73 21.17 -12.23
CA VAL A 601 -12.88 22.01 -12.57
C VAL A 601 -13.08 23.06 -11.48
N LYS A 602 -12.97 24.34 -11.84
CA LYS A 602 -13.22 25.46 -10.93
C LYS A 602 -14.69 25.55 -10.55
N LEU A 603 -14.98 25.66 -9.26
CA LEU A 603 -16.33 25.83 -8.75
C LEU A 603 -16.63 27.31 -8.50
N ALA A 604 -17.86 27.73 -8.83
CA ALA A 604 -18.32 29.07 -8.50
C ALA A 604 -18.56 29.22 -6.99
N LEU A 605 -18.24 30.41 -6.47
CA LEU A 605 -18.52 30.82 -5.10
C LEU A 605 -19.64 31.86 -5.10
N ASP A 606 -20.54 31.77 -4.13
CA ASP A 606 -21.52 32.82 -3.88
C ASP A 606 -20.94 33.96 -3.01
N ASP A 607 -21.75 34.98 -2.72
CA ASP A 607 -21.37 36.14 -1.91
C ASP A 607 -20.97 35.79 -0.47
N GLN A 608 -21.33 34.59 -0.01
CA GLN A 608 -20.97 34.06 1.31
C GLN A 608 -19.81 33.05 1.23
N HIS A 609 -19.12 32.99 0.09
CA HIS A 609 -18.02 32.07 -0.21
C HIS A 609 -18.41 30.59 -0.05
N ARG A 610 -19.67 30.26 -0.33
CA ARG A 610 -20.17 28.90 -0.40
C ARG A 610 -20.05 28.39 -1.83
N PHE A 611 -19.73 27.12 -1.99
CA PHE A 611 -19.75 26.44 -3.27
C PHE A 611 -20.79 25.33 -3.25
N THR A 612 -21.44 25.12 -4.38
CA THR A 612 -22.33 23.98 -4.63
C THR A 612 -22.17 23.59 -6.10
N ALA A 613 -21.88 22.33 -6.35
CA ALA A 613 -21.74 21.79 -7.71
C ALA A 613 -22.13 20.31 -7.74
N SER A 614 -22.47 19.82 -8.93
CA SER A 614 -22.49 18.39 -9.23
C SER A 614 -21.29 18.08 -10.12
N VAL A 615 -20.45 17.15 -9.68
CA VAL A 615 -19.21 16.80 -10.39
C VAL A 615 -19.18 15.30 -10.70
N PRO A 616 -18.55 14.90 -11.82
CA PRO A 616 -18.25 13.50 -12.08
C PRO A 616 -17.35 12.92 -10.97
N ALA A 617 -17.67 11.72 -10.48
CA ALA A 617 -16.90 11.03 -9.45
C ALA A 617 -16.45 9.65 -9.93
N THR A 618 -15.44 9.63 -10.79
CA THR A 618 -14.93 8.39 -11.43
C THR A 618 -13.83 7.69 -10.63
N GLY A 619 -13.22 8.39 -9.67
CA GLY A 619 -12.13 7.86 -8.83
C GLY A 619 -12.58 7.17 -7.53
N ARG A 620 -11.62 6.50 -6.88
CA ARG A 620 -11.78 5.95 -5.51
C ARG A 620 -11.87 7.05 -4.44
N ALA A 621 -11.32 8.22 -4.76
CA ALA A 621 -11.38 9.41 -3.93
C ALA A 621 -11.74 10.64 -4.77
N LEU A 622 -12.35 11.61 -4.11
CA LEU A 622 -12.61 12.95 -4.61
C LEU A 622 -11.65 13.91 -3.92
N ALA A 623 -10.93 14.71 -4.70
CA ALA A 623 -10.02 15.74 -4.19
C ALA A 623 -10.62 17.13 -4.40
N ILE A 624 -10.93 17.81 -3.30
CA ILE A 624 -11.40 19.21 -3.31
C ILE A 624 -10.17 20.10 -3.05
N LYS A 625 -9.70 20.77 -4.09
CA LYS A 625 -8.53 21.67 -4.05
C LYS A 625 -8.99 23.07 -3.66
N ILE A 626 -8.42 23.58 -2.57
CA ILE A 626 -8.57 24.95 -2.09
C ILE A 626 -7.23 25.65 -2.33
N SER A 627 -7.22 26.72 -3.12
CA SER A 627 -6.02 27.50 -3.40
C SER A 627 -6.18 28.92 -2.88
N GLU A 628 -5.21 29.40 -2.13
CA GLU A 628 -5.21 30.74 -1.54
C GLU A 628 -3.77 31.28 -1.46
N SER A 629 -3.61 32.56 -1.08
CA SER A 629 -2.28 33.19 -0.99
C SER A 629 -1.34 32.49 -0.01
N SER A 630 -1.89 31.80 0.99
CA SER A 630 -1.14 31.02 1.98
C SER A 630 -0.66 29.65 1.48
N GLY A 631 -1.21 29.16 0.37
CA GLY A 631 -0.85 27.88 -0.24
C GLY A 631 -2.04 27.09 -0.81
N THR A 632 -1.79 25.82 -1.11
CA THR A 632 -2.81 24.89 -1.62
C THR A 632 -3.11 23.82 -0.58
N THR A 633 -4.39 23.55 -0.35
CA THR A 633 -4.88 22.48 0.52
C THR A 633 -5.89 21.60 -0.22
N TYR A 634 -5.67 20.30 -0.22
CA TYR A 634 -6.57 19.30 -0.75
C TYR A 634 -7.36 18.65 0.38
N TYR A 635 -8.69 18.63 0.28
CA TYR A 635 -9.56 17.85 1.16
C TYR A 635 -10.00 16.58 0.45
N LEU A 636 -9.71 15.42 1.05
CA LEU A 636 -10.04 14.14 0.46
C LEU A 636 -11.34 13.56 1.01
N ARG A 637 -12.14 13.00 0.10
CA ARG A 637 -13.26 12.13 0.39
C ARG A 637 -12.99 10.81 -0.29
N ARG A 638 -13.13 9.70 0.43
CA ARG A 638 -12.94 8.36 -0.14
C ARG A 638 -14.27 7.64 -0.18
N ARG A 639 -14.45 6.88 -1.25
CA ARG A 639 -15.54 5.91 -1.34
C ARG A 639 -15.28 4.80 -0.30
N PRO A 640 -16.30 4.34 0.44
CA PRO A 640 -16.17 3.26 1.41
C PRO A 640 -15.71 1.95 0.78
#